data_AF-A0A7W1NPY1-F1
#
_entry.id   AF-A0A7W1NPY1-F1
#
_cell.length_a   1.000
_cell.length_b   1.000
_cell.length_c   1.000
_cell.angle_alpha   90.00
_cell.angle_beta   90.00
_cell.angle_gamma   90.00
#
_symmetry.space_group_name_H-M   'P 1'
#
loop_
_entity.id
_entity.type
_entity.pdbx_description
1 polymer ?
#
loop_
_entity_poly.entity_id
_entity_poly.type
_entity_poly.pdbx_seq_one_letter_code
_entity_poly.pdbx_strand_id
1 'polypeptide(L)'
;MASNLQERLDDLRQQIQNAAQAGESTDITQLERTARTLLTDAKNTAYEAAAQALFGELARLSSPTSPTAATVRGLVRRARIRIEIAGDDDDVDEAIDILAEALELSPQDADVISLLQEASGRSQQAAQRVNDLYTRYGVQRPAATTTTALAPAIPTAVEPARSYPSSSGYPAPEEEIYQDTSTPARRMPGRGNGGYNAMDVDEMISDLTQAYYAGDYQQTVDLANRILTHQPGNPTALEYRQKAEDNLIRGVVPDHRIPFDARVAYNRANSLVRAGNYDEAEKLYREARDLAERSGILSWKDAEQALLDIQDLALARELLMDGDRLIKTDNWSEALLKYEGALRVVPNDPQAEERIETLRHLQQDTDQASVQLSMLNGPLQEQVAQLQNVLSILMRVRQILPDSQRLAQLTQTANNRLNGIKTQLNDQAQTALSRAQNGNRLDERLSLTNEALTLLELGTKLDPSDSALSGLLLETRATASDMQRAKQVIERASALIAQNFDNELSQARSMLAGLRDYAQDERYRNVVSDLLSRYIERAEFAIEENHVGDAEAWISALHEDPFRVLGRRSEIIRAENGLKALRRRSSVRIGSIIGGIIILGIITLFATRGVWSPVLFPPPTSTPTITPTPSITPLPSDTPLPSMTSTASFTPTGTSSPTWTYTPSPTITPSFTVTASLTPTETATPTHTPTITPTYTPSMTSTITETPTVTNTPPVLCRIFNNTSAGINVRAQASVKGLLIGNLPVRASADVLRQDRSVDDGRVWYYIYVVIESSSEIKGWVRADTVTPFDNCPSLG
;
A
#
# COMPACT_ATOMS: atom_id res chain seq x y z
N MET A 1 -17.60 69.31 17.08
CA MET A 1 -17.56 68.19 16.11
C MET A 1 -17.19 66.90 16.81
N ALA A 2 -15.94 66.71 17.27
CA ALA A 2 -15.47 65.47 17.91
C ALA A 2 -16.44 64.81 18.92
N SER A 3 -17.03 65.58 19.84
CA SER A 3 -17.97 65.07 20.86
C SER A 3 -19.19 64.34 20.28
N ASN A 4 -19.79 64.85 19.21
CA ASN A 4 -20.98 64.25 18.59
C ASN A 4 -20.64 63.03 17.72
N LEU A 5 -19.36 62.82 17.38
CA LEU A 5 -18.93 61.61 16.67
C LEU A 5 -18.73 60.45 17.66
N GLN A 6 -18.18 60.72 18.84
CA GLN A 6 -18.10 59.73 19.91
C GLN A 6 -19.49 59.26 20.36
N GLU A 7 -20.42 60.20 20.60
CA GLU A 7 -21.82 59.94 20.95
C GLU A 7 -22.52 58.99 19.96
N ARG A 8 -22.29 59.15 18.66
CA ARG A 8 -22.84 58.26 17.62
C ARG A 8 -22.16 56.89 17.55
N LEU A 9 -20.87 56.79 17.90
CA LEU A 9 -20.17 55.50 17.97
C LEU A 9 -20.65 54.68 19.18
N ASP A 10 -20.90 55.32 20.32
CA ASP A 10 -21.45 54.66 21.50
C ASP A 10 -22.92 54.25 21.30
N ASP A 11 -23.74 55.08 20.64
CA ASP A 11 -25.12 54.73 20.21
C ASP A 11 -25.14 53.55 19.20
N LEU A 12 -24.35 53.62 18.11
CA LEU A 12 -24.21 52.52 17.16
C LEU A 12 -23.79 51.22 17.87
N ARG A 13 -22.84 51.30 18.82
CA ARG A 13 -22.39 50.14 19.60
C ARG A 13 -23.51 49.54 20.45
N GLN A 14 -24.36 50.37 21.06
CA GLN A 14 -25.51 49.89 21.82
C GLN A 14 -26.56 49.24 20.89
N GLN A 15 -26.80 49.80 19.70
CA GLN A 15 -27.69 49.21 18.70
C GLN A 15 -27.16 47.85 18.20
N ILE A 16 -25.85 47.71 17.97
CA ILE A 16 -25.20 46.43 17.61
C ILE A 16 -25.39 45.39 18.71
N GLN A 17 -25.20 45.76 19.98
CA GLN A 17 -25.40 44.85 21.11
C GLN A 17 -26.86 44.41 21.29
N ASN A 18 -27.83 45.26 20.93
CA ASN A 18 -29.25 44.90 20.92
C ASN A 18 -29.58 43.98 19.74
N ALA A 19 -29.12 44.29 18.52
CA ALA A 19 -29.36 43.47 17.33
C ALA A 19 -28.77 42.05 17.47
N ALA A 20 -27.58 41.93 18.08
CA ALA A 20 -26.95 40.65 18.40
C ALA A 20 -27.72 39.79 19.43
N GLN A 21 -28.69 40.37 20.14
CA GLN A 21 -29.61 39.66 21.04
C GLN A 21 -30.99 39.38 20.40
N ALA A 22 -31.39 40.16 19.39
CA ALA A 22 -32.68 40.05 18.70
C ALA A 22 -32.66 39.02 17.55
N GLY A 23 -31.54 38.91 16.83
CA GLY A 23 -31.35 37.91 15.76
C GLY A 23 -32.00 38.23 14.40
N GLU A 24 -32.71 39.35 14.26
CA GLU A 24 -33.35 39.74 13.00
C GLU A 24 -32.33 40.24 11.95
N SER A 25 -32.32 39.62 10.77
CA SER A 25 -31.34 39.87 9.71
C SER A 25 -31.49 41.24 9.03
N THR A 26 -32.69 41.79 9.01
CA THR A 26 -33.03 43.06 8.33
C THR A 26 -32.31 44.26 8.93
N ASP A 27 -32.23 44.34 10.26
CA ASP A 27 -31.63 45.46 10.99
C ASP A 27 -30.12 45.53 10.82
N ILE A 28 -29.44 44.38 10.75
CA ILE A 28 -27.99 44.29 10.50
C ILE A 28 -27.63 45.01 9.19
N THR A 29 -28.46 44.89 8.14
CA THR A 29 -28.22 45.57 6.84
C THR A 29 -28.44 47.09 6.89
N GLN A 30 -29.18 47.60 7.89
CA GLN A 30 -29.34 49.04 8.11
C GLN A 30 -28.17 49.58 8.94
N LEU A 31 -27.81 48.88 10.02
CA LEU A 31 -26.63 49.18 10.84
C LEU A 31 -25.35 49.22 10.02
N GLU A 32 -25.20 48.38 8.99
CA GLU A 32 -24.01 48.41 8.11
C GLU A 32 -23.92 49.70 7.29
N ARG A 33 -25.05 50.25 6.83
CA ARG A 33 -25.07 51.54 6.12
C ARG A 33 -24.67 52.69 7.05
N THR A 34 -25.20 52.68 8.27
CA THR A 34 -24.85 53.64 9.33
C THR A 34 -23.40 53.52 9.78
N ALA A 35 -22.85 52.31 9.85
CA ALA A 35 -21.44 52.08 10.15
C ALA A 35 -20.52 52.54 9.00
N ARG A 36 -20.90 52.34 7.73
CA ARG A 36 -20.15 52.84 6.56
C ARG A 36 -20.11 54.38 6.49
N THR A 37 -21.20 55.06 6.84
CA THR A 37 -21.20 56.54 6.92
C THR A 37 -20.37 57.02 8.11
N LEU A 38 -20.51 56.43 9.31
CA LEU A 38 -19.70 56.78 10.48
C LEU A 38 -18.20 56.52 10.27
N LEU A 39 -17.81 55.44 9.58
CA LEU A 39 -16.43 55.17 9.20
C LEU A 39 -15.87 56.21 8.22
N THR A 40 -16.73 56.78 7.37
CA THR A 40 -16.37 57.86 6.44
C THR A 40 -16.17 59.19 7.19
N ASP A 41 -17.09 59.52 8.12
CA ASP A 41 -17.02 60.72 8.98
C ASP A 41 -15.85 60.66 9.99
N ALA A 42 -15.49 59.46 10.47
CA ALA A 42 -14.43 59.26 11.45
C ALA A 42 -13.01 59.30 10.85
N LYS A 43 -12.86 59.35 9.53
CA LYS A 43 -11.57 59.20 8.83
C LYS A 43 -10.62 60.37 9.08
N ASN A 44 -9.36 60.06 9.37
CA ASN A 44 -8.31 60.96 9.86
C ASN A 44 -8.61 61.58 11.23
N THR A 45 -9.44 60.94 12.07
CA THR A 45 -9.69 61.37 13.46
C THR A 45 -9.17 60.34 14.47
N ALA A 46 -9.01 60.75 15.73
CA ALA A 46 -8.62 59.85 16.82
C ALA A 46 -9.60 58.69 17.06
N TYR A 47 -10.82 58.76 16.51
CA TYR A 47 -11.85 57.74 16.64
C TYR A 47 -11.87 56.75 15.45
N GLU A 48 -11.03 56.94 14.43
CA GLU A 48 -11.03 56.08 13.23
C GLU A 48 -10.81 54.59 13.59
N ALA A 49 -9.88 54.28 14.50
CA ALA A 49 -9.63 52.92 14.96
C ALA A 49 -10.84 52.30 15.69
N ALA A 50 -11.65 53.10 16.40
CA ALA A 50 -12.87 52.64 17.05
C ALA A 50 -13.99 52.39 16.03
N ALA A 51 -14.14 53.26 15.03
CA ALA A 51 -15.08 53.07 13.92
C ALA A 51 -14.70 51.84 13.06
N GLN A 52 -13.42 51.63 12.78
CA GLN A 52 -12.90 50.44 12.10
C GLN A 52 -13.15 49.16 12.91
N ALA A 53 -12.97 49.20 14.23
CA ALA A 53 -13.24 48.05 15.11
C ALA A 53 -14.74 47.69 15.13
N LEU A 54 -15.64 48.67 15.29
CA LEU A 54 -17.10 48.46 15.24
C LEU A 54 -17.57 47.99 13.86
N PHE A 55 -16.99 48.51 12.77
CA PHE A 55 -17.28 48.01 11.42
C PHE A 55 -16.80 46.56 11.23
N GLY A 56 -15.64 46.19 11.80
CA GLY A 56 -15.14 44.81 11.80
C GLY A 56 -15.96 43.86 12.68
N GLU A 57 -16.51 44.34 13.79
CA GLU A 57 -17.45 43.60 14.66
C GLU A 57 -18.78 43.36 13.95
N LEU A 58 -19.36 44.41 13.34
CA LEU A 58 -20.58 44.26 12.53
C LEU A 58 -20.34 43.37 11.29
N ALA A 59 -19.20 43.50 10.62
CA ALA A 59 -18.85 42.63 9.48
C ALA A 59 -18.71 41.16 9.88
N ARG A 60 -18.42 40.83 11.14
CA ARG A 60 -18.45 39.45 11.66
C ARG A 60 -19.86 38.97 11.97
N LEU A 61 -20.77 39.89 12.33
CA LEU A 61 -22.20 39.62 12.53
C LEU A 61 -22.97 39.51 11.20
N SER A 62 -22.53 40.19 10.13
CA SER A 62 -23.14 40.09 8.79
C SER A 62 -22.49 39.03 7.88
N SER A 63 -21.22 38.67 8.13
CA SER A 63 -20.59 37.47 7.57
C SER A 63 -21.33 36.22 8.03
N PRO A 64 -21.49 35.19 7.17
CA PRO A 64 -22.18 33.95 7.54
C PRO A 64 -21.38 33.21 8.63
N THR A 65 -21.78 33.38 9.88
CA THR A 65 -21.06 32.87 11.07
C THR A 65 -21.24 31.36 11.30
N SER A 66 -21.97 30.69 10.41
CA SER A 66 -22.13 29.25 10.32
C SER A 66 -22.07 28.82 8.84
N PRO A 67 -21.47 27.66 8.50
CA PRO A 67 -21.55 27.11 7.14
C PRO A 67 -23.01 26.89 6.71
N THR A 68 -23.94 26.59 7.63
CA THR A 68 -25.36 26.41 7.30
C THR A 68 -25.98 27.66 6.67
N ALA A 69 -25.57 28.87 7.10
CA ALA A 69 -26.06 30.12 6.52
C ALA A 69 -25.50 30.39 5.12
N ALA A 70 -24.32 29.84 4.79
CA ALA A 70 -23.80 29.86 3.43
C ALA A 70 -24.57 28.86 2.53
N THR A 71 -24.83 27.64 3.04
CA THR A 71 -25.64 26.63 2.35
C THR A 71 -27.05 27.13 2.07
N VAL A 72 -27.75 27.69 3.06
CA VAL A 72 -29.11 28.25 2.90
C VAL A 72 -29.13 29.36 1.85
N ARG A 73 -28.16 30.28 1.83
CA ARG A 73 -28.05 31.30 0.76
C ARG A 73 -27.79 30.69 -0.63
N GLY A 74 -27.06 29.58 -0.70
CA GLY A 74 -26.89 28.80 -1.94
C GLY A 74 -28.19 28.18 -2.44
N LEU A 75 -28.93 27.49 -1.56
CA LEU A 75 -30.24 26.90 -1.85
C LEU A 75 -31.26 27.96 -2.26
N VAL A 76 -31.37 29.06 -1.49
CA VAL A 76 -32.20 30.23 -1.80
C VAL A 76 -31.88 30.79 -3.20
N ARG A 77 -30.59 30.94 -3.55
CA ARG A 77 -30.19 31.43 -4.88
C ARG A 77 -30.55 30.45 -5.99
N ARG A 78 -30.35 29.15 -5.78
CA ARG A 78 -30.70 28.08 -6.75
C ARG A 78 -32.22 28.00 -6.99
N ALA A 79 -33.01 28.05 -5.92
CA ALA A 79 -34.47 28.06 -5.99
C ALA A 79 -35.02 29.35 -6.62
N ARG A 80 -34.46 30.52 -6.26
CA ARG A 80 -34.79 31.80 -6.88
C ARG A 80 -34.59 31.75 -8.39
N ILE A 81 -33.43 31.29 -8.86
CA ILE A 81 -33.11 31.18 -10.29
C ILE A 81 -34.14 30.29 -11.00
N ARG A 82 -34.57 29.18 -10.38
CA ARG A 82 -35.62 28.32 -10.93
C ARG A 82 -36.99 28.99 -10.99
N ILE A 83 -37.44 29.65 -9.91
CA ILE A 83 -38.73 30.37 -9.87
C ILE A 83 -38.74 31.57 -10.85
N GLU A 84 -37.60 32.23 -11.07
CA GLU A 84 -37.45 33.36 -11.98
C GLU A 84 -37.31 32.95 -13.47
N ILE A 85 -36.93 31.70 -13.77
CA ILE A 85 -36.72 31.19 -15.15
C ILE A 85 -37.82 30.19 -15.61
N ALA A 86 -38.48 29.49 -14.69
CA ALA A 86 -39.42 28.41 -15.02
C ALA A 86 -40.61 28.86 -15.89
N GLY A 87 -40.84 28.11 -16.97
CA GLY A 87 -42.03 28.17 -17.81
C GLY A 87 -42.98 26.98 -17.65
N ASP A 88 -42.63 26.00 -16.80
CA ASP A 88 -43.37 24.74 -16.59
C ASP A 88 -43.52 24.45 -15.08
N ASP A 89 -44.50 23.61 -14.70
CA ASP A 89 -44.86 23.37 -13.30
C ASP A 89 -43.80 22.51 -12.54
N ASP A 90 -43.08 21.63 -13.25
CA ASP A 90 -42.09 20.72 -12.65
C ASP A 90 -40.89 21.48 -12.03
N ASP A 91 -40.38 22.54 -12.69
CA ASP A 91 -39.28 23.36 -12.16
C ASP A 91 -39.69 24.13 -10.89
N VAL A 92 -40.98 24.46 -10.74
CA VAL A 92 -41.52 25.12 -9.53
C VAL A 92 -41.61 24.12 -8.38
N ASP A 93 -42.06 22.89 -8.65
CA ASP A 93 -42.11 21.83 -7.64
C ASP A 93 -40.69 21.38 -7.21
N GLU A 94 -39.71 21.30 -8.11
CA GLU A 94 -38.30 21.10 -7.74
C GLU A 94 -37.72 22.29 -6.94
N ALA A 95 -38.13 23.53 -7.24
CA ALA A 95 -37.70 24.70 -6.46
C ALA A 95 -38.31 24.71 -5.04
N ILE A 96 -39.54 24.22 -4.88
CA ILE A 96 -40.19 24.03 -3.57
C ILE A 96 -39.43 22.99 -2.73
N ASP A 97 -38.93 21.90 -3.31
CA ASP A 97 -38.16 20.90 -2.57
C ASP A 97 -36.76 21.41 -2.17
N ILE A 98 -36.11 22.23 -2.99
CA ILE A 98 -34.86 22.94 -2.62
C ILE A 98 -35.11 23.94 -1.47
N LEU A 99 -36.27 24.61 -1.45
CA LEU A 99 -36.67 25.50 -0.36
C LEU A 99 -37.11 24.75 0.90
N ALA A 100 -37.57 23.50 0.78
CA ALA A 100 -37.84 22.62 1.92
C ALA A 100 -36.55 22.18 2.62
N GLU A 101 -35.49 21.87 1.88
CA GLU A 101 -34.15 21.63 2.44
C GLU A 101 -33.61 22.90 3.15
N ALA A 102 -33.81 24.08 2.56
CA ALA A 102 -33.45 25.35 3.19
C ALA A 102 -34.24 25.63 4.48
N LEU A 103 -35.54 25.28 4.52
CA LEU A 103 -36.39 25.35 5.71
C LEU A 103 -35.92 24.43 6.84
N GLU A 104 -35.45 23.21 6.52
CA GLU A 104 -34.94 22.27 7.53
C GLU A 104 -33.64 22.79 8.18
N LEU A 105 -32.82 23.52 7.42
CA LEU A 105 -31.62 24.18 7.92
C LEU A 105 -31.88 25.53 8.62
N SER A 106 -32.94 26.26 8.25
CA SER A 106 -33.31 27.56 8.81
C SER A 106 -34.84 27.81 8.75
N PRO A 107 -35.63 27.36 9.75
CA PRO A 107 -37.10 27.38 9.69
C PRO A 107 -37.77 28.77 9.68
N GLN A 108 -37.01 29.84 9.88
CA GLN A 108 -37.52 31.22 9.97
C GLN A 108 -36.79 32.19 9.02
N ASP A 109 -36.09 31.67 8.00
CA ASP A 109 -35.40 32.53 7.04
C ASP A 109 -36.39 33.30 6.15
N ALA A 110 -36.34 34.62 6.23
CA ALA A 110 -37.25 35.51 5.52
C ALA A 110 -37.15 35.40 3.98
N ASP A 111 -35.94 35.13 3.45
CA ASP A 111 -35.76 34.98 2.00
C ASP A 111 -36.38 33.67 1.51
N VAL A 112 -36.22 32.57 2.26
CA VAL A 112 -36.84 31.26 1.98
C VAL A 112 -38.38 31.37 2.00
N ILE A 113 -38.93 32.01 3.03
CA ILE A 113 -40.39 32.22 3.17
C ILE A 113 -40.93 33.11 2.04
N SER A 114 -40.18 34.13 1.61
CA SER A 114 -40.60 34.99 0.49
C SER A 114 -40.71 34.22 -0.83
N LEU A 115 -39.74 33.34 -1.12
CA LEU A 115 -39.71 32.54 -2.35
C LEU A 115 -40.75 31.42 -2.34
N LEU A 116 -40.98 30.76 -1.20
CA LEU A 116 -42.08 29.81 -1.05
C LEU A 116 -43.44 30.47 -1.25
N GLN A 117 -43.62 31.70 -0.75
CA GLN A 117 -44.84 32.46 -1.02
C GLN A 117 -44.98 32.83 -2.50
N GLU A 118 -43.91 33.16 -3.21
CA GLU A 118 -43.94 33.38 -4.66
C GLU A 118 -44.29 32.09 -5.43
N ALA A 119 -43.63 30.96 -5.12
CA ALA A 119 -43.91 29.65 -5.72
C ALA A 119 -45.37 29.23 -5.50
N SER A 120 -45.93 29.49 -4.31
CA SER A 120 -47.35 29.23 -4.00
C SER A 120 -48.34 30.03 -4.85
N GLY A 121 -47.88 31.07 -5.55
CA GLY A 121 -48.66 31.85 -6.50
C GLY A 121 -48.64 31.33 -7.94
N ARG A 122 -47.76 30.36 -8.27
CA ARG A 122 -47.60 29.85 -9.65
C ARG A 122 -48.66 28.80 -10.02
N SER A 123 -48.91 27.80 -9.15
CA SER A 123 -49.92 26.76 -9.39
C SER A 123 -50.69 26.32 -8.15
N GLN A 124 -51.85 25.69 -8.33
CA GLN A 124 -52.67 25.21 -7.20
C GLN A 124 -52.06 23.99 -6.49
N GLN A 125 -51.14 23.26 -7.15
CA GLN A 125 -50.38 22.16 -6.56
C GLN A 125 -49.25 22.72 -5.68
N ALA A 126 -48.45 23.65 -6.23
CA ALA A 126 -47.45 24.40 -5.47
C ALA A 126 -48.06 25.06 -4.23
N ALA A 127 -49.23 25.68 -4.36
CA ALA A 127 -49.97 26.29 -3.25
C ALA A 127 -50.32 25.29 -2.12
N GLN A 128 -50.58 24.02 -2.44
CA GLN A 128 -50.84 22.97 -1.45
C GLN A 128 -49.53 22.50 -0.80
N ARG A 129 -48.50 22.17 -1.59
CA ARG A 129 -47.17 21.77 -1.08
C ARG A 129 -46.58 22.81 -0.12
N VAL A 130 -46.66 24.10 -0.45
CA VAL A 130 -46.18 25.20 0.41
C VAL A 130 -47.00 25.31 1.71
N ASN A 131 -48.32 25.08 1.69
CA ASN A 131 -49.13 25.07 2.91
C ASN A 131 -48.79 23.89 3.82
N ASP A 132 -48.52 22.72 3.25
CA ASP A 132 -48.11 21.53 4.00
C ASP A 132 -46.71 21.73 4.62
N LEU A 133 -45.76 22.36 3.89
CA LEU A 133 -44.47 22.77 4.44
C LEU A 133 -44.62 23.78 5.59
N TYR A 134 -45.39 24.85 5.43
CA TYR A 134 -45.63 25.80 6.51
C TYR A 134 -46.31 25.16 7.73
N THR A 135 -47.20 24.19 7.52
CA THR A 135 -47.84 23.41 8.59
C THR A 135 -46.84 22.48 9.28
N ARG A 136 -45.93 21.87 8.52
CA ARG A 136 -44.91 20.91 9.02
C ARG A 136 -43.79 21.58 9.81
N TYR A 137 -43.33 22.75 9.37
CA TYR A 137 -42.23 23.50 10.01
C TYR A 137 -42.71 24.67 10.90
N GLY A 138 -44.03 24.89 11.02
CA GLY A 138 -44.63 25.83 11.99
C GLY A 138 -44.56 27.32 11.61
N VAL A 139 -44.46 27.61 10.30
CA VAL A 139 -44.23 28.96 9.76
C VAL A 139 -45.53 29.79 9.77
N GLN A 140 -45.44 31.04 10.23
CA GLN A 140 -46.59 31.95 10.29
C GLN A 140 -46.77 32.70 8.96
N ARG A 141 -47.95 32.54 8.35
CA ARG A 141 -48.26 32.97 6.98
C ARG A 141 -48.62 34.47 6.90
N PRO A 142 -47.98 35.27 6.02
CA PRO A 142 -48.45 36.61 5.70
C PRO A 142 -49.88 36.56 5.10
N ALA A 143 -50.73 37.52 5.47
CA ALA A 143 -52.13 37.52 5.06
C ALA A 143 -52.31 37.91 3.58
N ALA A 144 -52.73 36.96 2.75
CA ALA A 144 -52.94 37.17 1.32
C ALA A 144 -54.27 37.88 1.02
N THR A 145 -54.23 38.89 0.14
CA THR A 145 -55.42 39.64 -0.29
C THR A 145 -56.19 38.86 -1.36
N THR A 146 -57.45 38.51 -1.08
CA THR A 146 -58.27 37.70 -1.99
C THR A 146 -58.74 38.48 -3.22
N THR A 147 -58.60 37.90 -4.41
CA THR A 147 -59.41 38.23 -5.59
C THR A 147 -60.09 36.95 -6.09
N THR A 148 -61.41 36.99 -6.26
CA THR A 148 -62.25 35.79 -6.42
C THR A 148 -62.54 35.47 -7.89
N ALA A 149 -62.30 34.23 -8.30
CA ALA A 149 -62.87 33.62 -9.52
C ALA A 149 -63.26 32.16 -9.23
N LEU A 150 -64.30 31.64 -9.89
CA LEU A 150 -64.91 30.34 -9.54
C LEU A 150 -64.37 29.17 -10.38
N ALA A 151 -64.28 27.99 -9.74
CA ALA A 151 -64.19 26.70 -10.43
C ALA A 151 -65.57 26.25 -10.96
N PRO A 152 -65.59 25.46 -12.04
CA PRO A 152 -66.01 24.05 -11.95
C PRO A 152 -65.10 23.15 -12.81
N ALA A 153 -65.03 21.82 -12.71
CA ALA A 153 -65.41 20.76 -11.79
C ALA A 153 -64.97 19.46 -12.52
N ILE A 154 -64.46 18.45 -11.80
CA ILE A 154 -63.89 17.22 -12.40
C ILE A 154 -64.99 16.23 -12.83
N PRO A 155 -64.71 15.21 -13.69
CA PRO A 155 -64.40 13.88 -13.12
C PRO A 155 -63.45 12.95 -13.93
N THR A 156 -62.44 12.40 -13.22
CA THR A 156 -61.94 11.00 -13.23
C THR A 156 -61.61 10.22 -14.52
N ALA A 157 -60.37 9.70 -14.65
CA ALA A 157 -60.07 8.30 -15.04
C ALA A 157 -58.59 7.85 -14.89
N VAL A 158 -58.31 7.16 -13.78
CA VAL A 158 -57.35 6.05 -13.47
C VAL A 158 -56.40 5.48 -14.58
N GLU A 159 -55.10 5.37 -14.23
CA GLU A 159 -54.02 4.44 -14.70
C GLU A 159 -53.48 4.44 -16.16
N PRO A 160 -52.26 3.91 -16.42
CA PRO A 160 -51.06 3.81 -15.56
C PRO A 160 -49.77 4.29 -16.26
N ALA A 161 -48.68 4.45 -15.49
CA ALA A 161 -47.37 4.85 -16.02
C ALA A 161 -46.73 3.82 -16.97
N ARG A 162 -45.94 4.31 -17.94
CA ARG A 162 -44.98 3.52 -18.72
C ARG A 162 -43.63 4.21 -18.78
N SER A 163 -42.59 3.49 -18.42
CA SER A 163 -41.20 3.89 -18.62
C SER A 163 -40.79 3.73 -20.09
N TYR A 164 -39.92 4.61 -20.57
CA TYR A 164 -39.23 4.48 -21.86
C TYR A 164 -37.73 4.26 -21.61
N PRO A 165 -37.10 3.25 -22.23
CA PRO A 165 -35.64 3.17 -22.25
C PRO A 165 -35.06 4.20 -23.22
N SER A 166 -33.93 4.81 -22.86
CA SER A 166 -33.15 5.64 -23.78
C SER A 166 -32.52 4.77 -24.87
N SER A 167 -32.63 5.19 -26.13
CA SER A 167 -32.07 4.50 -27.29
C SER A 167 -31.45 5.50 -28.26
N SER A 168 -30.15 5.74 -28.12
CA SER A 168 -29.38 6.55 -29.06
C SER A 168 -29.21 5.84 -30.41
N GLY A 169 -29.32 6.60 -31.51
CA GLY A 169 -28.83 6.20 -32.82
C GLY A 169 -29.89 5.73 -33.82
N TYR A 170 -30.16 6.59 -34.80
CA TYR A 170 -30.59 6.21 -36.14
C TYR A 170 -29.80 7.04 -37.17
N PRO A 171 -29.14 6.43 -38.16
CA PRO A 171 -28.75 7.14 -39.37
C PRO A 171 -30.00 7.39 -40.24
N ALA A 172 -29.96 8.42 -41.09
CA ALA A 172 -31.07 8.74 -41.99
C ALA A 172 -31.14 7.74 -43.17
N PRO A 173 -32.32 7.15 -43.45
CA PRO A 173 -32.59 6.51 -44.73
C PRO A 173 -33.21 7.52 -45.70
N GLU A 174 -32.39 8.02 -46.62
CA GLU A 174 -32.91 8.41 -47.95
C GLU A 174 -33.14 7.15 -48.79
N GLU A 175 -33.86 7.26 -49.91
CA GLU A 175 -34.24 6.17 -50.83
C GLU A 175 -35.19 5.08 -50.28
N GLU A 176 -36.52 5.33 -50.32
CA GLU A 176 -37.49 4.34 -50.85
C GLU A 176 -38.87 4.99 -51.13
N ILE A 177 -38.98 5.77 -52.22
CA ILE A 177 -40.26 6.24 -52.78
C ILE A 177 -40.29 6.01 -54.29
N TYR A 178 -40.74 4.83 -54.74
CA TYR A 178 -41.44 4.67 -56.02
C TYR A 178 -42.15 3.30 -56.12
N GLN A 179 -43.49 3.34 -56.21
CA GLN A 179 -44.40 2.23 -56.63
C GLN A 179 -44.52 1.08 -55.59
N ASP A 180 -45.62 0.32 -55.48
CA ASP A 180 -46.82 0.20 -56.34
C ASP A 180 -48.14 0.23 -55.50
N THR A 181 -49.24 -0.34 -56.00
CA THR A 181 -50.62 0.16 -55.82
C THR A 181 -51.59 -0.68 -54.96
N SER A 182 -52.80 -0.11 -54.74
CA SER A 182 -54.04 -0.68 -54.16
C SER A 182 -54.15 -0.67 -52.61
N THR A 183 -55.32 -0.46 -51.96
CA THR A 183 -56.73 -0.33 -52.45
C THR A 183 -57.49 0.83 -51.70
N PRO A 184 -58.84 0.97 -51.68
CA PRO A 184 -59.49 2.19 -52.19
C PRO A 184 -60.01 3.21 -51.14
N ALA A 185 -60.22 4.44 -51.60
CA ALA A 185 -60.69 5.58 -50.78
C ALA A 185 -62.18 5.54 -50.40
N ARG A 186 -62.51 6.09 -49.22
CA ARG A 186 -63.89 6.36 -48.76
C ARG A 186 -64.28 7.81 -49.04
N ARG A 187 -65.08 8.05 -50.08
CA ARG A 187 -65.63 9.39 -50.39
C ARG A 187 -66.74 9.81 -49.41
N MET A 188 -66.73 11.08 -49.01
CA MET A 188 -67.94 11.89 -48.77
C MET A 188 -67.74 13.28 -49.41
N PRO A 189 -68.74 13.87 -50.11
CA PRO A 189 -68.56 15.10 -50.89
C PRO A 189 -69.05 16.37 -50.17
N GLY A 190 -68.38 17.50 -50.43
CA GLY A 190 -68.80 18.83 -49.93
C GLY A 190 -68.03 19.98 -50.60
N ARG A 191 -68.34 20.30 -51.86
CA ARG A 191 -67.57 21.27 -52.67
C ARG A 191 -68.04 22.71 -52.46
N GLY A 192 -67.26 23.52 -51.74
CA GLY A 192 -67.26 24.98 -51.81
C GLY A 192 -66.07 25.47 -52.65
N ASN A 193 -66.29 26.32 -53.66
CA ASN A 193 -65.26 26.67 -54.64
C ASN A 193 -64.64 28.06 -54.40
N GLY A 194 -63.54 28.12 -53.66
CA GLY A 194 -62.74 29.33 -53.42
C GLY A 194 -61.25 29.08 -53.68
N GLY A 195 -60.87 28.90 -54.94
CA GLY A 195 -59.52 28.47 -55.32
C GLY A 195 -58.49 29.60 -55.31
N TYR A 196 -57.94 29.91 -54.14
CA TYR A 196 -56.63 30.58 -53.99
C TYR A 196 -55.81 30.11 -52.77
N ASN A 197 -56.37 29.35 -51.82
CA ASN A 197 -55.74 29.11 -50.50
C ASN A 197 -55.29 27.65 -50.24
N ALA A 198 -55.12 26.83 -51.29
CA ALA A 198 -54.79 25.41 -51.13
C ALA A 198 -53.29 25.15 -51.25
N MET A 199 -52.66 25.63 -52.34
CA MET A 199 -51.21 25.52 -52.55
C MET A 199 -50.43 26.21 -51.44
N ASP A 200 -50.87 27.39 -51.02
CA ASP A 200 -50.31 28.17 -49.92
C ASP A 200 -50.24 27.37 -48.60
N VAL A 201 -51.18 26.44 -48.34
CA VAL A 201 -51.16 25.63 -47.12
C VAL A 201 -50.20 24.45 -47.23
N ASP A 202 -50.13 23.79 -48.39
CA ASP A 202 -49.14 22.72 -48.60
C ASP A 202 -47.70 23.30 -48.57
N GLU A 203 -47.52 24.52 -49.11
CA GLU A 203 -46.27 25.30 -49.01
C GLU A 203 -45.96 25.70 -47.56
N MET A 204 -46.92 26.27 -46.81
CA MET A 204 -46.73 26.56 -45.38
C MET A 204 -46.43 25.32 -44.53
N ILE A 205 -46.95 24.13 -44.88
CA ILE A 205 -46.63 22.86 -44.19
C ILE A 205 -45.19 22.43 -44.50
N SER A 206 -44.70 22.66 -45.73
CA SER A 206 -43.29 22.47 -46.08
C SER A 206 -42.40 23.42 -45.27
N ASP A 207 -42.71 24.71 -45.25
CA ASP A 207 -41.98 25.72 -44.46
C ASP A 207 -41.98 25.39 -42.96
N LEU A 208 -43.11 24.90 -42.42
CA LEU A 208 -43.24 24.50 -41.01
C LEU A 208 -42.35 23.30 -40.68
N THR A 209 -42.30 22.28 -41.54
CA THR A 209 -41.43 21.12 -41.28
C THR A 209 -39.96 21.50 -41.46
N GLN A 210 -39.63 22.34 -42.46
CA GLN A 210 -38.29 22.88 -42.64
C GLN A 210 -37.84 23.74 -41.45
N ALA A 211 -38.70 24.61 -40.90
CA ALA A 211 -38.39 25.42 -39.72
C ALA A 211 -38.17 24.55 -38.47
N TYR A 212 -38.96 23.49 -38.30
CA TYR A 212 -38.79 22.53 -37.20
C TYR A 212 -37.45 21.80 -37.27
N TYR A 213 -37.08 21.31 -38.45
CA TYR A 213 -35.79 20.63 -38.67
C TYR A 213 -34.61 21.61 -38.73
N ALA A 214 -34.81 22.90 -38.99
CA ALA A 214 -33.80 23.94 -38.79
C ALA A 214 -33.59 24.28 -37.30
N GLY A 215 -34.50 23.86 -36.41
CA GLY A 215 -34.48 24.17 -34.98
C GLY A 215 -35.05 25.54 -34.62
N ASP A 216 -35.67 26.23 -35.59
CA ASP A 216 -36.34 27.52 -35.38
C ASP A 216 -37.75 27.30 -34.83
N TYR A 217 -37.83 26.79 -33.60
CA TYR A 217 -39.08 26.41 -32.95
C TYR A 217 -40.07 27.57 -32.82
N GLN A 218 -39.59 28.79 -32.57
CA GLN A 218 -40.45 30.00 -32.56
C GLN A 218 -41.14 30.20 -33.93
N GLN A 219 -40.38 30.14 -35.02
CA GLN A 219 -40.92 30.25 -36.39
C GLN A 219 -41.84 29.05 -36.72
N THR A 220 -41.54 27.86 -36.20
CA THR A 220 -42.39 26.68 -36.33
C THR A 220 -43.76 26.91 -35.68
N VAL A 221 -43.79 27.49 -34.47
CA VAL A 221 -45.03 27.82 -33.76
C VAL A 221 -45.81 28.92 -34.49
N ASP A 222 -45.13 29.94 -35.00
CA ASP A 222 -45.77 31.02 -35.77
C ASP A 222 -46.38 30.53 -37.10
N LEU A 223 -45.67 29.65 -37.82
CA LEU A 223 -46.18 29.00 -39.04
C LEU A 223 -47.33 28.04 -38.73
N ALA A 224 -47.23 27.24 -37.67
CA ALA A 224 -48.30 26.34 -37.24
C ALA A 224 -49.58 27.11 -36.88
N ASN A 225 -49.47 28.18 -36.08
CA ASN A 225 -50.62 29.01 -35.73
C ASN A 225 -51.23 29.72 -36.96
N ARG A 226 -50.42 30.08 -37.97
CA ARG A 226 -50.91 30.58 -39.27
C ARG A 226 -51.71 29.50 -40.02
N ILE A 227 -51.18 28.28 -40.15
CA ILE A 227 -51.89 27.16 -40.78
C ILE A 227 -53.20 26.86 -40.04
N LEU A 228 -53.18 26.81 -38.71
CA LEU A 228 -54.37 26.55 -37.87
C LEU A 228 -55.42 27.67 -37.97
N THR A 229 -55.02 28.90 -38.26
CA THR A 229 -55.95 30.01 -38.56
C THR A 229 -56.72 29.77 -39.87
N HIS A 230 -56.10 29.12 -40.86
CA HIS A 230 -56.74 28.77 -42.13
C HIS A 230 -57.43 27.39 -42.11
N GLN A 231 -56.92 26.44 -41.32
CA GLN A 231 -57.40 25.07 -41.18
C GLN A 231 -57.37 24.61 -39.70
N PRO A 232 -58.39 24.94 -38.87
CA PRO A 232 -58.38 24.68 -37.43
C PRO A 232 -58.30 23.21 -36.98
N GLY A 233 -58.44 22.27 -37.92
CA GLY A 233 -58.37 20.82 -37.66
C GLY A 233 -57.19 20.12 -38.36
N ASN A 234 -56.15 20.86 -38.79
CA ASN A 234 -54.99 20.26 -39.45
C ASN A 234 -54.10 19.52 -38.42
N PRO A 235 -53.90 18.19 -38.56
CA PRO A 235 -53.22 17.41 -37.53
C PRO A 235 -51.71 17.64 -37.49
N THR A 236 -51.05 17.88 -38.64
CA THR A 236 -49.59 18.07 -38.66
C THR A 236 -49.21 19.41 -38.04
N ALA A 237 -49.98 20.47 -38.32
CA ALA A 237 -49.75 21.77 -37.69
C ALA A 237 -49.91 21.72 -36.16
N LEU A 238 -50.90 20.97 -35.63
CA LEU A 238 -51.02 20.74 -34.18
C LEU A 238 -49.81 19.98 -33.61
N GLU A 239 -49.42 18.88 -34.25
CA GLU A 239 -48.32 18.03 -33.79
C GLU A 239 -46.97 18.75 -33.78
N TYR A 240 -46.63 19.47 -34.86
CA TYR A 240 -45.39 20.23 -34.93
C TYR A 240 -45.40 21.47 -34.04
N ARG A 241 -46.56 22.10 -33.80
CA ARG A 241 -46.65 23.17 -32.80
C ARG A 241 -46.34 22.62 -31.41
N GLN A 242 -47.01 21.54 -31.00
CA GLN A 242 -46.79 20.93 -29.68
C GLN A 242 -45.33 20.49 -29.48
N LYS A 243 -44.70 19.90 -30.51
CA LYS A 243 -43.27 19.53 -30.47
C LYS A 243 -42.36 20.76 -30.41
N ALA A 244 -42.68 21.84 -31.11
CA ALA A 244 -41.89 23.07 -31.07
C ALA A 244 -42.05 23.81 -29.73
N GLU A 245 -43.26 23.86 -29.18
CA GLU A 245 -43.57 24.36 -27.83
C GLU A 245 -42.77 23.56 -26.78
N ASP A 246 -42.80 22.22 -26.85
CA ASP A 246 -42.04 21.32 -25.96
C ASP A 246 -40.51 21.50 -26.05
N ASN A 247 -39.93 21.63 -27.25
CA ASN A 247 -38.47 21.87 -27.38
C ASN A 247 -38.07 23.29 -26.98
N LEU A 248 -38.94 24.30 -27.16
CA LEU A 248 -38.72 25.66 -26.70
C LEU A 248 -38.70 25.73 -25.16
N ILE A 249 -39.66 25.08 -24.48
CA ILE A 249 -39.72 24.97 -23.02
C ILE A 249 -38.48 24.23 -22.49
N ARG A 250 -38.08 23.13 -23.15
CA ARG A 250 -36.91 22.33 -22.72
C ARG A 250 -35.56 22.97 -23.01
N GLY A 251 -35.48 24.07 -23.76
CA GLY A 251 -34.22 24.76 -24.09
C GLY A 251 -33.23 23.95 -24.94
N VAL A 252 -33.71 22.94 -25.67
CA VAL A 252 -32.88 22.04 -26.47
C VAL A 252 -32.59 22.68 -27.82
N VAL A 253 -31.32 22.95 -28.14
CA VAL A 253 -30.90 23.60 -29.38
C VAL A 253 -30.27 22.58 -30.31
N PRO A 254 -30.82 22.32 -31.51
CA PRO A 254 -30.24 21.35 -32.45
C PRO A 254 -28.81 21.72 -32.87
N ASP A 255 -27.96 20.70 -32.98
CA ASP A 255 -26.52 20.87 -33.16
C ASP A 255 -26.16 21.75 -34.38
N HIS A 256 -26.90 21.67 -35.49
CA HIS A 256 -26.66 22.50 -36.69
C HIS A 256 -27.01 23.99 -36.51
N ARG A 257 -27.86 24.35 -35.54
CA ARG A 257 -28.26 25.74 -35.26
C ARG A 257 -27.19 26.50 -34.46
N ILE A 258 -26.41 25.79 -33.65
CA ILE A 258 -25.33 26.36 -32.82
C ILE A 258 -24.19 26.88 -33.71
N PRO A 259 -23.79 28.17 -33.63
CA PRO A 259 -22.68 28.72 -34.41
C PRO A 259 -21.39 27.91 -34.27
N PHE A 260 -20.60 27.86 -35.35
CA PHE A 260 -19.31 27.16 -35.34
C PHE A 260 -18.41 27.64 -34.21
N ASP A 261 -18.25 28.96 -34.06
CA ASP A 261 -17.39 29.56 -33.04
C ASP A 261 -17.88 29.26 -31.60
N ALA A 262 -19.20 29.30 -31.36
CA ALA A 262 -19.81 28.93 -30.08
C ALA A 262 -19.53 27.46 -29.73
N ARG A 263 -19.68 26.56 -30.70
CA ARG A 263 -19.39 25.12 -30.54
C ARG A 263 -17.91 24.85 -30.33
N VAL A 264 -17.02 25.62 -30.96
CA VAL A 264 -15.56 25.53 -30.74
C VAL A 264 -15.19 26.01 -29.34
N ALA A 265 -15.76 27.13 -28.88
CA ALA A 265 -15.58 27.62 -27.51
C ALA A 265 -16.06 26.59 -26.46
N TYR A 266 -17.26 26.03 -26.64
CA TYR A 266 -17.82 24.98 -25.77
C TYR A 266 -16.96 23.70 -25.76
N ASN A 267 -16.52 23.21 -26.92
CA ASN A 267 -15.65 22.02 -26.98
C ASN A 267 -14.25 22.27 -26.40
N ARG A 268 -13.75 23.51 -26.47
CA ARG A 268 -12.52 23.92 -25.80
C ARG A 268 -12.73 24.00 -24.28
N ALA A 269 -13.86 24.54 -23.81
CA ALA A 269 -14.24 24.53 -22.39
C ALA A 269 -14.30 23.10 -21.83
N ASN A 270 -15.05 22.20 -22.48
CA ASN A 270 -15.11 20.76 -22.14
C ASN A 270 -13.72 20.10 -22.08
N SER A 271 -12.77 20.57 -22.88
CA SER A 271 -11.38 20.07 -22.87
C SER A 271 -10.56 20.63 -21.70
N LEU A 272 -10.85 21.84 -21.23
CA LEU A 272 -10.27 22.40 -20.01
C LEU A 272 -10.88 21.80 -18.73
N VAL A 273 -12.18 21.46 -18.73
CA VAL A 273 -12.81 20.68 -17.64
C VAL A 273 -12.10 19.32 -17.48
N ARG A 274 -11.87 18.60 -18.58
CA ARG A 274 -11.06 17.35 -18.56
C ARG A 274 -9.60 17.55 -18.13
N ALA A 275 -9.07 18.76 -18.17
CA ALA A 275 -7.76 19.13 -17.66
C ALA A 275 -7.79 19.72 -16.23
N GLY A 276 -8.97 19.80 -15.59
CA GLY A 276 -9.16 20.38 -14.26
C GLY A 276 -9.03 21.92 -14.19
N ASN A 277 -8.96 22.61 -15.34
CA ASN A 277 -8.79 24.08 -15.38
C ASN A 277 -10.14 24.80 -15.46
N TYR A 278 -10.84 24.80 -14.34
CA TYR A 278 -12.22 25.28 -14.26
C TYR A 278 -12.36 26.80 -14.46
N ASP A 279 -11.40 27.59 -13.98
CA ASP A 279 -11.40 29.05 -14.13
C ASP A 279 -11.34 29.52 -15.59
N GLU A 280 -10.68 28.76 -16.47
CA GLU A 280 -10.65 29.05 -17.92
C GLU A 280 -11.82 28.39 -18.65
N ALA A 281 -12.28 27.21 -18.20
CA ALA A 281 -13.47 26.56 -18.75
C ALA A 281 -14.72 27.44 -18.59
N GLU A 282 -14.95 28.01 -17.40
CA GLU A 282 -16.07 28.92 -17.13
C GLU A 282 -16.09 30.10 -18.10
N LYS A 283 -14.92 30.73 -18.34
CA LYS A 283 -14.79 31.86 -19.27
C LYS A 283 -15.16 31.45 -20.71
N LEU A 284 -14.75 30.26 -21.15
CA LEU A 284 -15.08 29.74 -22.47
C LEU A 284 -16.54 29.29 -22.60
N TYR A 285 -17.18 28.80 -21.53
CA TYR A 285 -18.62 28.54 -21.53
C TYR A 285 -19.42 29.84 -21.60
N ARG A 286 -18.99 30.90 -20.90
CA ARG A 286 -19.57 32.25 -21.04
C ARG A 286 -19.41 32.77 -22.46
N GLU A 287 -18.21 32.68 -23.05
CA GLU A 287 -17.96 33.04 -24.45
C GLU A 287 -18.85 32.25 -25.42
N ALA A 288 -18.98 30.92 -25.24
CA ALA A 288 -19.82 30.07 -26.07
C ALA A 288 -21.31 30.47 -26.03
N ARG A 289 -21.83 30.76 -24.83
CA ARG A 289 -23.20 31.26 -24.63
C ARG A 289 -23.40 32.65 -25.25
N ASP A 290 -22.48 33.59 -24.99
CA ASP A 290 -22.56 34.95 -25.51
C ASP A 290 -22.43 35.00 -27.04
N LEU A 291 -21.78 34.01 -27.67
CA LEU A 291 -21.75 33.81 -29.12
C LEU A 291 -23.07 33.24 -29.67
N ALA A 292 -23.71 32.33 -28.93
CA ALA A 292 -25.03 31.78 -29.28
C ALA A 292 -26.15 32.84 -29.15
N GLU A 293 -26.13 33.65 -28.09
CA GLU A 293 -27.08 34.76 -27.89
C GLU A 293 -27.03 35.74 -29.07
N ARG A 294 -25.82 36.10 -29.52
CA ARG A 294 -25.60 36.97 -30.70
C ARG A 294 -26.11 36.40 -32.02
N SER A 295 -26.31 35.08 -32.13
CA SER A 295 -26.93 34.44 -33.29
C SER A 295 -28.43 34.24 -33.18
N GLY A 296 -29.07 34.73 -32.10
CA GLY A 296 -30.51 34.58 -31.85
C GLY A 296 -30.90 33.34 -31.05
N ILE A 297 -29.93 32.63 -30.46
CA ILE A 297 -30.19 31.50 -29.55
C ILE A 297 -30.29 32.07 -28.13
N LEU A 298 -31.52 32.39 -27.70
CA LEU A 298 -31.80 33.07 -26.44
C LEU A 298 -31.53 32.23 -25.18
N SER A 299 -31.56 30.90 -25.31
CA SER A 299 -31.10 29.95 -24.28
C SER A 299 -30.44 28.76 -24.97
N TRP A 300 -29.39 28.24 -24.33
CA TRP A 300 -28.71 27.01 -24.71
C TRP A 300 -28.43 26.19 -23.45
N LYS A 301 -29.36 25.25 -23.16
CA LYS A 301 -29.39 24.49 -21.91
C LYS A 301 -28.08 23.79 -21.56
N ASP A 302 -27.37 23.21 -22.53
CA ASP A 302 -26.12 22.48 -22.24
C ASP A 302 -25.01 23.44 -21.77
N ALA A 303 -24.92 24.64 -22.34
CA ALA A 303 -23.94 25.65 -21.92
C ALA A 303 -24.33 26.33 -20.59
N GLU A 304 -25.63 26.50 -20.34
CA GLU A 304 -26.16 27.02 -19.07
C GLU A 304 -25.99 26.01 -17.93
N GLN A 305 -26.25 24.72 -18.17
CA GLN A 305 -26.00 23.66 -17.21
C GLN A 305 -24.50 23.48 -16.96
N ALA A 306 -23.66 23.47 -18.00
CA ALA A 306 -22.21 23.43 -17.82
C ALA A 306 -21.66 24.64 -17.03
N LEU A 307 -22.33 25.80 -17.09
CA LEU A 307 -22.01 26.96 -16.25
C LEU A 307 -22.43 26.82 -14.79
N LEU A 308 -23.36 25.92 -14.45
CA LEU A 308 -23.67 25.53 -13.07
C LEU A 308 -22.66 24.47 -12.60
N ASP A 309 -22.53 23.38 -13.34
CA ASP A 309 -21.64 22.25 -13.03
C ASP A 309 -20.18 22.70 -12.82
N ILE A 310 -19.71 23.71 -13.57
CA ILE A 310 -18.35 24.24 -13.42
C ILE A 310 -18.12 25.04 -12.13
N GLN A 311 -19.16 25.66 -11.56
CA GLN A 311 -19.08 26.34 -10.26
C GLN A 311 -18.97 25.32 -9.12
N ASP A 312 -19.73 24.24 -9.19
CA ASP A 312 -19.69 23.15 -8.22
C ASP A 312 -18.35 22.37 -8.30
N LEU A 313 -17.83 22.11 -9.50
CA LEU A 313 -16.49 21.56 -9.72
C LEU A 313 -15.37 22.47 -9.17
N ALA A 314 -15.50 23.80 -9.33
CA ALA A 314 -14.55 24.77 -8.77
C ALA A 314 -14.58 24.78 -7.24
N LEU A 315 -15.77 24.81 -6.64
CA LEU A 315 -15.94 24.77 -5.18
C LEU A 315 -15.44 23.46 -4.57
N ALA A 316 -15.75 22.31 -5.19
CA ALA A 316 -15.21 21.02 -4.77
C ALA A 316 -13.68 21.02 -4.79
N ARG A 317 -13.06 21.56 -5.85
CA ARG A 317 -11.59 21.67 -5.94
C ARG A 317 -10.99 22.61 -4.88
N GLU A 318 -11.65 23.72 -4.54
CA GLU A 318 -11.22 24.58 -3.42
C GLU A 318 -11.26 23.82 -2.10
N LEU A 319 -12.34 23.07 -1.83
CA LEU A 319 -12.48 22.25 -0.63
C LEU A 319 -11.40 21.14 -0.55
N LEU A 320 -11.05 20.50 -1.68
CA LEU A 320 -9.93 19.56 -1.73
C LEU A 320 -8.58 20.25 -1.43
N MET A 321 -8.32 21.44 -1.98
CA MET A 321 -7.08 22.20 -1.70
C MET A 321 -6.99 22.70 -0.25
N ASP A 322 -8.12 23.02 0.37
CA ASP A 322 -8.19 23.35 1.80
C ASP A 322 -7.91 22.12 2.67
N GLY A 323 -8.45 20.95 2.33
CA GLY A 323 -8.13 19.69 3.00
C GLY A 323 -6.65 19.30 2.84
N ASP A 324 -6.10 19.38 1.63
CA ASP A 324 -4.67 19.15 1.33
C ASP A 324 -3.75 20.12 2.12
N ARG A 325 -4.26 21.30 2.51
CA ARG A 325 -3.57 22.27 3.39
C ARG A 325 -3.69 21.88 4.87
N LEU A 326 -4.87 21.45 5.32
CA LEU A 326 -5.13 21.03 6.70
C LEU A 326 -4.33 19.77 7.09
N ILE A 327 -4.13 18.84 6.14
CA ILE A 327 -3.24 17.68 6.29
C ILE A 327 -1.80 18.12 6.60
N LYS A 328 -1.28 19.15 5.90
CA LYS A 328 0.07 19.69 6.14
C LYS A 328 0.20 20.40 7.49
N THR A 329 -0.91 20.70 8.15
CA THR A 329 -0.97 21.23 9.53
C THR A 329 -1.39 20.19 10.58
N ASP A 330 -1.32 18.89 10.26
CA ASP A 330 -1.71 17.76 11.12
C ASP A 330 -3.20 17.76 11.59
N ASN A 331 -4.06 18.56 10.95
CA ASN A 331 -5.47 18.73 11.31
C ASN A 331 -6.37 17.81 10.47
N TRP A 332 -6.20 16.51 10.68
CA TRP A 332 -6.82 15.44 9.88
C TRP A 332 -8.35 15.40 9.99
N SER A 333 -8.93 15.83 11.10
CA SER A 333 -10.38 15.87 11.32
C SER A 333 -11.09 16.94 10.46
N GLU A 334 -10.50 18.14 10.38
CA GLU A 334 -11.04 19.20 9.52
C GLU A 334 -10.77 18.90 8.03
N ALA A 335 -9.64 18.26 7.71
CA ALA A 335 -9.35 17.82 6.34
C ALA A 335 -10.40 16.80 5.84
N LEU A 336 -10.78 15.82 6.67
CA LEU A 336 -11.82 14.85 6.33
C LEU A 336 -13.17 15.55 6.07
N LEU A 337 -13.56 16.49 6.93
CA LEU A 337 -14.79 17.27 6.77
C LEU A 337 -14.78 18.12 5.48
N LYS A 338 -13.62 18.65 5.07
CA LYS A 338 -13.46 19.37 3.80
C LYS A 338 -13.63 18.43 2.59
N TYR A 339 -13.04 17.23 2.61
CA TYR A 339 -13.21 16.25 1.54
C TYR A 339 -14.64 15.70 1.45
N GLU A 340 -15.28 15.40 2.59
CA GLU A 340 -16.70 15.03 2.64
C GLU A 340 -17.61 16.19 2.19
N GLY A 341 -17.18 17.44 2.39
CA GLY A 341 -17.80 18.63 1.81
C GLY A 341 -17.72 18.64 0.27
N ALA A 342 -16.55 18.35 -0.30
CA ALA A 342 -16.37 18.27 -1.75
C ALA A 342 -17.29 17.19 -2.37
N LEU A 343 -17.39 16.01 -1.75
CA LEU A 343 -18.25 14.91 -2.22
C LEU A 343 -19.76 15.22 -2.12
N ARG A 344 -20.18 16.18 -1.27
CA ARG A 344 -21.57 16.69 -1.24
C ARG A 344 -21.86 17.70 -2.35
N VAL A 345 -20.84 18.41 -2.83
CA VAL A 345 -20.96 19.38 -3.94
C VAL A 345 -20.88 18.64 -5.28
N VAL A 346 -19.95 17.69 -5.43
CA VAL A 346 -19.81 16.84 -6.61
C VAL A 346 -19.91 15.35 -6.20
N PRO A 347 -21.10 14.74 -6.29
CA PRO A 347 -21.29 13.33 -5.97
C PRO A 347 -20.46 12.40 -6.86
N ASN A 348 -19.81 11.42 -6.25
CA ASN A 348 -18.92 10.45 -6.90
C ASN A 348 -17.66 11.06 -7.56
N ASP A 349 -17.11 12.16 -7.02
CA ASP A 349 -15.77 12.63 -7.42
C ASP A 349 -14.69 11.63 -6.93
N PRO A 350 -13.99 10.92 -7.83
CA PRO A 350 -12.95 9.98 -7.41
C PRO A 350 -11.78 10.65 -6.68
N GLN A 351 -11.51 11.95 -6.91
CA GLN A 351 -10.46 12.68 -6.20
C GLN A 351 -10.83 13.04 -4.76
N ALA A 352 -12.12 13.11 -4.44
CA ALA A 352 -12.61 13.23 -3.08
C ALA A 352 -12.64 11.86 -2.40
N GLU A 353 -13.14 10.82 -3.07
CA GLU A 353 -13.22 9.45 -2.54
C GLU A 353 -11.83 8.89 -2.17
N GLU A 354 -10.85 8.99 -3.06
CA GLU A 354 -9.47 8.52 -2.79
C GLU A 354 -8.87 9.24 -1.56
N ARG A 355 -9.07 10.55 -1.44
CA ARG A 355 -8.58 11.36 -0.31
C ARG A 355 -9.29 11.03 1.01
N ILE A 356 -10.59 10.75 0.96
CA ILE A 356 -11.37 10.33 2.13
C ILE A 356 -10.87 8.97 2.62
N GLU A 357 -10.72 7.99 1.72
CA GLU A 357 -10.37 6.62 2.13
C GLU A 357 -8.91 6.49 2.55
N THR A 358 -7.97 7.15 1.85
CA THR A 358 -6.56 7.21 2.29
C THR A 358 -6.42 7.89 3.65
N LEU A 359 -7.20 8.95 3.94
CA LEU A 359 -7.20 9.61 5.24
C LEU A 359 -7.86 8.77 6.35
N ARG A 360 -8.92 8.02 6.05
CA ARG A 360 -9.55 7.10 7.01
C ARG A 360 -8.62 5.93 7.35
N HIS A 361 -7.98 5.32 6.36
CA HIS A 361 -6.92 4.32 6.61
C HIS A 361 -5.75 4.90 7.40
N LEU A 362 -5.28 6.11 7.08
CA LEU A 362 -4.21 6.78 7.84
C LEU A 362 -4.59 7.00 9.32
N GLN A 363 -5.82 7.43 9.60
CA GLN A 363 -6.35 7.57 10.96
C GLN A 363 -6.41 6.20 11.65
N GLN A 364 -7.01 5.19 11.02
CA GLN A 364 -7.13 3.84 11.57
C GLN A 364 -5.78 3.19 11.89
N ASP A 365 -4.81 3.24 10.96
CA ASP A 365 -3.45 2.72 11.18
C ASP A 365 -2.75 3.47 12.32
N THR A 366 -2.87 4.81 12.38
CA THR A 366 -2.27 5.64 13.44
C THR A 366 -2.87 5.33 14.81
N ASP A 367 -4.19 5.23 14.90
CA ASP A 367 -4.89 4.96 16.15
C ASP A 367 -4.63 3.53 16.61
N GLN A 368 -4.64 2.54 15.71
CA GLN A 368 -4.23 1.15 15.98
C GLN A 368 -2.79 1.09 16.51
N ALA A 369 -1.85 1.80 15.87
CA ALA A 369 -0.47 1.86 16.32
C ALA A 369 -0.35 2.52 17.71
N SER A 370 -1.10 3.59 17.99
CA SER A 370 -1.13 4.25 19.30
C SER A 370 -1.68 3.34 20.40
N VAL A 371 -2.76 2.61 20.10
CA VAL A 371 -3.45 1.71 21.03
C VAL A 371 -2.56 0.49 21.32
N GLN A 372 -2.00 -0.16 20.31
CA GLN A 372 -1.03 -1.24 20.50
C GLN A 372 0.20 -0.77 21.32
N LEU A 373 0.75 0.42 21.02
CA LEU A 373 1.89 0.99 21.76
C LEU A 373 1.56 1.30 23.23
N SER A 374 0.30 1.63 23.55
CA SER A 374 -0.19 1.80 24.93
C SER A 374 -0.44 0.47 25.65
N MET A 375 -0.81 -0.58 24.90
CA MET A 375 -1.15 -1.91 25.39
C MET A 375 0.05 -2.89 25.43
N LEU A 376 1.29 -2.42 25.24
CA LEU A 376 2.54 -3.20 25.41
C LEU A 376 2.76 -3.64 26.88
N ASN A 377 1.87 -4.50 27.40
CA ASN A 377 1.85 -5.03 28.75
C ASN A 377 1.51 -6.52 28.65
N GLY A 378 2.48 -7.41 28.88
CA GLY A 378 2.33 -8.85 28.65
C GLY A 378 3.67 -9.57 28.67
N PRO A 379 3.72 -10.85 28.24
CA PRO A 379 4.99 -11.58 28.09
C PRO A 379 5.87 -10.92 27.03
N LEU A 380 7.19 -10.95 27.24
CA LEU A 380 8.17 -10.21 26.43
C LEU A 380 8.12 -10.58 24.93
N GLN A 381 7.82 -11.85 24.61
CA GLN A 381 7.62 -12.34 23.24
C GLN A 381 6.40 -11.70 22.54
N GLU A 382 5.33 -11.40 23.29
CA GLU A 382 4.15 -10.74 22.74
C GLU A 382 4.41 -9.23 22.55
N GLN A 383 5.09 -8.59 23.51
CA GLN A 383 5.52 -7.19 23.37
C GLN A 383 6.40 -6.99 22.12
N VAL A 384 7.30 -7.94 21.82
CA VAL A 384 8.10 -7.95 20.59
C VAL A 384 7.22 -8.01 19.33
N ALA A 385 6.26 -8.94 19.27
CA ALA A 385 5.39 -9.10 18.11
C ALA A 385 4.44 -7.90 17.90
N GLN A 386 3.88 -7.36 18.98
CA GLN A 386 3.05 -6.15 18.95
C GLN A 386 3.89 -4.93 18.48
N LEU A 387 5.11 -4.75 19.01
CA LEU A 387 5.98 -3.64 18.61
C LEU A 387 6.48 -3.76 17.16
N GLN A 388 6.77 -4.97 16.66
CA GLN A 388 7.06 -5.19 15.25
C GLN A 388 5.90 -4.75 14.35
N ASN A 389 4.66 -5.03 14.74
CA ASN A 389 3.47 -4.57 14.01
C ASN A 389 3.39 -3.04 14.00
N VAL A 390 3.45 -2.40 15.18
CA VAL A 390 3.48 -0.94 15.35
C VAL A 390 4.56 -0.27 14.48
N LEU A 391 5.79 -0.80 14.47
CA LEU A 391 6.88 -0.27 13.65
C LEU A 391 6.60 -0.43 12.14
N SER A 392 6.00 -1.55 11.71
CA SER A 392 5.62 -1.76 10.31
C SER A 392 4.52 -0.80 9.83
N ILE A 393 3.53 -0.54 10.69
CA ILE A 393 2.45 0.44 10.43
C ILE A 393 3.05 1.85 10.34
N LEU A 394 3.88 2.24 11.31
CA LEU A 394 4.54 3.54 11.31
C LEU A 394 5.43 3.79 10.09
N MET A 395 6.13 2.77 9.58
CA MET A 395 6.90 2.90 8.33
C MET A 395 6.00 3.17 7.13
N ARG A 396 4.85 2.48 7.01
CA ARG A 396 3.86 2.71 5.94
C ARG A 396 3.27 4.13 6.02
N VAL A 397 2.73 4.47 7.19
CA VAL A 397 2.04 5.74 7.46
C VAL A 397 2.98 6.95 7.27
N ARG A 398 4.25 6.84 7.66
CA ARG A 398 5.26 7.89 7.48
C ARG A 398 5.75 8.06 6.04
N GLN A 399 5.54 7.09 5.15
CA GLN A 399 5.78 7.29 3.71
C GLN A 399 4.70 8.18 3.07
N ILE A 400 3.49 8.17 3.62
CA ILE A 400 2.38 9.02 3.17
C ILE A 400 2.55 10.46 3.70
N LEU A 401 2.75 10.62 5.02
CA LEU A 401 2.98 11.92 5.66
C LEU A 401 4.34 11.97 6.38
N PRO A 402 5.44 12.34 5.69
CA PRO A 402 6.78 12.39 6.29
C PRO A 402 6.96 13.54 7.30
N ASP A 403 6.25 14.66 7.10
CA ASP A 403 6.40 15.92 7.86
C ASP A 403 5.50 16.00 9.11
N SER A 404 4.64 15.00 9.34
CA SER A 404 3.69 14.99 10.46
C SER A 404 4.39 14.93 11.82
N GLN A 405 4.13 15.91 12.67
CA GLN A 405 4.65 16.00 14.03
C GLN A 405 4.04 14.90 14.92
N ARG A 406 2.74 14.61 14.74
CA ARG A 406 2.06 13.52 15.47
C ARG A 406 2.75 12.17 15.22
N LEU A 407 3.01 11.87 13.95
CA LEU A 407 3.67 10.62 13.55
C LEU A 407 5.15 10.58 13.95
N ALA A 408 5.84 11.72 13.94
CA ALA A 408 7.21 11.82 14.47
C ALA A 408 7.26 11.52 15.98
N GLN A 409 6.33 12.05 16.78
CA GLN A 409 6.24 11.76 18.23
C GLN A 409 5.90 10.30 18.52
N LEU A 410 4.95 9.70 17.76
CA LEU A 410 4.59 8.29 17.90
C LEU A 410 5.78 7.38 17.51
N THR A 411 6.48 7.71 16.41
CA THR A 411 7.72 7.02 15.99
C THR A 411 8.81 7.12 17.06
N GLN A 412 9.04 8.29 17.64
CA GLN A 412 10.03 8.43 18.72
C GLN A 412 9.64 7.62 19.96
N THR A 413 8.35 7.55 20.27
CA THR A 413 7.84 6.75 21.41
C THR A 413 8.02 5.25 21.16
N ALA A 414 7.74 4.78 19.93
CA ALA A 414 8.01 3.40 19.52
C ALA A 414 9.52 3.08 19.57
N ASN A 415 10.39 3.97 19.10
CA ASN A 415 11.84 3.83 19.18
C ASN A 415 12.37 3.80 20.63
N ASN A 416 11.76 4.58 21.53
CA ASN A 416 12.09 4.54 22.96
C ASN A 416 11.69 3.19 23.60
N ARG A 417 10.51 2.64 23.23
CA ARG A 417 10.07 1.30 23.67
C ARG A 417 10.96 0.18 23.09
N LEU A 418 11.32 0.29 21.81
CA LEU A 418 12.25 -0.60 21.11
C LEU A 418 13.59 -0.71 21.87
N ASN A 419 14.22 0.42 22.17
CA ASN A 419 15.49 0.44 22.90
C ASN A 419 15.36 -0.12 24.33
N GLY A 420 14.23 0.13 25.01
CA GLY A 420 13.94 -0.47 26.32
C GLY A 420 13.82 -2.00 26.26
N ILE A 421 13.02 -2.53 25.32
CA ILE A 421 12.81 -3.97 25.13
C ILE A 421 14.10 -4.67 24.66
N LYS A 422 14.87 -4.05 23.75
CA LYS A 422 16.19 -4.57 23.34
C LYS A 422 17.16 -4.69 24.52
N THR A 423 17.24 -3.66 25.36
CA THR A 423 18.07 -3.69 26.58
C THR A 423 17.60 -4.81 27.52
N GLN A 424 16.29 -4.91 27.78
CA GLN A 424 15.75 -5.97 28.64
C GLN A 424 16.02 -7.39 28.10
N LEU A 425 15.86 -7.61 26.79
CA LEU A 425 16.18 -8.90 26.14
C LEU A 425 17.66 -9.24 26.28
N ASN A 426 18.55 -8.28 26.02
CA ASN A 426 19.99 -8.43 26.21
C ASN A 426 20.34 -8.78 27.66
N ASP A 427 19.84 -8.02 28.63
CA ASP A 427 20.20 -8.18 30.03
C ASP A 427 19.70 -9.52 30.60
N GLN A 428 18.50 -9.96 30.19
CA GLN A 428 17.99 -11.29 30.51
C GLN A 428 18.83 -12.40 29.86
N ALA A 429 19.22 -12.25 28.59
CA ALA A 429 20.08 -13.21 27.90
C ALA A 429 21.48 -13.29 28.54
N GLN A 430 22.12 -12.17 28.83
CA GLN A 430 23.41 -12.13 29.55
C GLN A 430 23.30 -12.72 30.96
N THR A 431 22.18 -12.52 31.66
CA THR A 431 21.91 -13.14 32.97
C THR A 431 21.70 -14.66 32.84
N ALA A 432 21.09 -15.15 31.76
CA ALA A 432 20.99 -16.58 31.46
C ALA A 432 22.36 -17.19 31.10
N LEU A 433 23.16 -16.52 30.27
CA LEU A 433 24.53 -16.94 29.93
C LEU A 433 25.46 -16.97 31.16
N SER A 434 25.39 -15.97 32.03
CA SER A 434 26.15 -15.94 33.28
C SER A 434 25.76 -17.10 34.22
N ARG A 435 24.47 -17.41 34.35
CA ARG A 435 24.02 -18.64 35.02
C ARG A 435 24.57 -19.90 34.33
N ALA A 436 24.54 -19.97 32.99
CA ALA A 436 25.06 -21.10 32.20
C ALA A 436 26.59 -21.27 32.27
N GLN A 437 27.35 -20.22 32.57
CA GLN A 437 28.79 -20.29 32.82
C GLN A 437 29.11 -20.83 34.22
N ASN A 438 28.29 -20.51 35.21
CA ASN A 438 28.47 -20.93 36.61
C ASN A 438 27.81 -22.29 36.95
N GLY A 439 26.93 -22.82 36.10
CA GLY A 439 26.27 -24.12 36.29
C GLY A 439 27.25 -25.30 36.17
N ASN A 440 27.13 -26.28 37.08
CA ASN A 440 28.06 -27.43 37.13
C ASN A 440 27.63 -28.63 36.26
N ARG A 441 26.37 -28.71 35.83
CA ARG A 441 25.81 -29.85 35.06
C ARG A 441 25.56 -29.45 33.60
N LEU A 442 26.00 -30.25 32.63
CA LEU A 442 25.90 -29.92 31.20
C LEU A 442 24.45 -29.70 30.73
N ASP A 443 23.49 -30.50 31.21
CA ASP A 443 22.07 -30.33 30.90
C ASP A 443 21.52 -28.97 31.40
N GLU A 444 21.97 -28.50 32.56
CA GLU A 444 21.58 -27.21 33.15
C GLU A 444 22.18 -26.04 32.37
N ARG A 445 23.49 -26.11 32.08
CA ARG A 445 24.19 -25.12 31.24
C ARG A 445 23.52 -25.00 29.87
N LEU A 446 23.27 -26.13 29.21
CA LEU A 446 22.59 -26.18 27.90
C LEU A 446 21.17 -25.61 27.97
N SER A 447 20.40 -25.90 29.01
CA SER A 447 19.05 -25.33 29.20
C SER A 447 19.09 -23.80 29.32
N LEU A 448 20.01 -23.25 30.10
CA LEU A 448 20.18 -21.81 30.31
C LEU A 448 20.74 -21.10 29.07
N THR A 449 21.61 -21.76 28.29
CA THR A 449 22.07 -21.22 27.00
C THR A 449 20.96 -21.25 25.94
N ASN A 450 20.05 -22.23 25.97
CA ASN A 450 18.86 -22.21 25.11
C ASN A 450 17.84 -21.12 25.53
N GLU A 451 17.71 -20.83 26.84
CA GLU A 451 16.97 -19.67 27.36
C GLU A 451 17.55 -18.35 26.84
N ALA A 452 18.88 -18.19 26.87
CA ALA A 452 19.55 -17.03 26.26
C ALA A 452 19.33 -16.96 24.74
N LEU A 453 19.40 -18.10 24.04
CA LEU A 453 19.28 -18.18 22.58
C LEU A 453 17.90 -17.71 22.09
N THR A 454 16.81 -18.08 22.78
CA THR A 454 15.46 -17.61 22.39
C THR A 454 15.27 -16.13 22.64
N LEU A 455 15.82 -15.58 23.73
CA LEU A 455 15.82 -14.13 24.01
C LEU A 455 16.61 -13.35 22.95
N LEU A 456 17.79 -13.84 22.56
CA LEU A 456 18.60 -13.22 21.50
C LEU A 456 17.92 -13.31 20.14
N GLU A 457 17.28 -14.45 19.81
CA GLU A 457 16.48 -14.57 18.59
C GLU A 457 15.30 -13.60 18.55
N LEU A 458 14.66 -13.30 19.68
CA LEU A 458 13.63 -12.26 19.75
C LEU A 458 14.22 -10.86 19.55
N GLY A 459 15.39 -10.58 20.14
CA GLY A 459 16.10 -9.31 19.96
C GLY A 459 16.51 -9.04 18.51
N THR A 460 17.10 -10.03 17.83
CA THR A 460 17.50 -9.90 16.42
C THR A 460 16.33 -9.92 15.44
N LYS A 461 15.18 -10.51 15.81
CA LYS A 461 13.94 -10.38 15.02
C LYS A 461 13.33 -8.99 15.18
N LEU A 462 13.43 -8.39 16.36
CA LEU A 462 12.92 -7.04 16.65
C LEU A 462 13.76 -5.95 15.96
N ASP A 463 15.09 -6.11 15.93
CA ASP A 463 16.01 -5.23 15.20
C ASP A 463 17.12 -6.03 14.50
N PRO A 464 16.95 -6.38 13.21
CA PRO A 464 17.96 -7.07 12.41
C PRO A 464 19.21 -6.23 12.09
N SER A 465 19.22 -4.92 12.39
CA SER A 465 20.39 -4.05 12.17
C SER A 465 21.39 -4.08 13.33
N ASP A 466 21.00 -4.64 14.48
CA ASP A 466 21.86 -4.72 15.66
C ASP A 466 22.94 -5.81 15.51
N SER A 467 24.16 -5.37 15.20
CA SER A 467 25.32 -6.24 15.05
C SER A 467 25.83 -6.85 16.36
N ALA A 468 25.53 -6.23 17.51
CA ALA A 468 25.95 -6.74 18.82
C ALA A 468 25.06 -7.91 19.26
N LEU A 469 23.73 -7.75 19.18
CA LEU A 469 22.78 -8.84 19.39
C LEU A 469 23.01 -9.98 18.39
N SER A 470 23.26 -9.66 17.12
CA SER A 470 23.55 -10.67 16.08
C SER A 470 24.84 -11.43 16.34
N GLY A 471 25.90 -10.76 16.80
CA GLY A 471 27.15 -11.41 17.19
C GLY A 471 26.99 -12.35 18.39
N LEU A 472 26.33 -11.85 19.45
CA LEU A 472 26.07 -12.62 20.67
C LEU A 472 25.16 -13.83 20.42
N LEU A 473 24.20 -13.73 19.49
CA LEU A 473 23.38 -14.85 19.02
C LEU A 473 24.23 -15.95 18.38
N LEU A 474 25.16 -15.59 17.49
CA LEU A 474 26.04 -16.55 16.81
C LEU A 474 26.98 -17.26 17.80
N GLU A 475 27.55 -16.54 18.76
CA GLU A 475 28.37 -17.11 19.85
C GLU A 475 27.54 -18.05 20.75
N THR A 476 26.33 -17.63 21.13
CA THR A 476 25.40 -18.43 21.93
C THR A 476 24.97 -19.71 21.20
N ARG A 477 24.73 -19.63 19.88
CA ARG A 477 24.37 -20.79 19.05
C ARG A 477 25.55 -21.74 18.87
N ALA A 478 26.77 -21.23 18.73
CA ALA A 478 27.99 -22.05 18.70
C ALA A 478 28.16 -22.84 20.00
N THR A 479 28.18 -22.14 21.15
CA THR A 479 28.34 -22.77 22.48
C THR A 479 27.23 -23.75 22.84
N ALA A 480 25.98 -23.48 22.45
CA ALA A 480 24.88 -24.44 22.57
C ALA A 480 25.14 -25.74 21.77
N SER A 481 25.64 -25.61 20.52
CA SER A 481 25.99 -26.75 19.68
C SER A 481 27.18 -27.55 20.24
N ASP A 482 28.14 -26.89 20.86
CA ASP A 482 29.29 -27.53 21.51
C ASP A 482 28.85 -28.38 22.71
N MET A 483 27.93 -27.86 23.53
CA MET A 483 27.36 -28.59 24.66
C MET A 483 26.49 -29.77 24.22
N GLN A 484 25.75 -29.66 23.11
CA GLN A 484 25.03 -30.79 22.52
C GLN A 484 26.00 -31.87 22.01
N ARG A 485 27.09 -31.49 21.33
CA ARG A 485 28.14 -32.43 20.88
C ARG A 485 28.82 -33.10 22.07
N ALA A 486 29.17 -32.35 23.12
CA ALA A 486 29.76 -32.90 24.34
C ALA A 486 28.87 -33.97 25.00
N LYS A 487 27.57 -33.74 25.10
CA LYS A 487 26.61 -34.71 25.63
C LYS A 487 26.58 -36.01 24.82
N GLN A 488 26.45 -35.91 23.50
CA GLN A 488 26.46 -37.07 22.59
C GLN A 488 27.78 -37.86 22.68
N VAL A 489 28.91 -37.16 22.85
CA VAL A 489 30.23 -37.80 22.97
C VAL A 489 30.39 -38.52 24.33
N ILE A 490 29.84 -37.98 25.43
CA ILE A 490 29.81 -38.67 26.74
C ILE A 490 28.93 -39.94 26.66
N GLU A 491 27.74 -39.83 26.06
CA GLU A 491 26.81 -40.96 25.86
C GLU A 491 27.40 -42.04 24.94
N ARG A 492 28.12 -41.65 23.87
CA ARG A 492 28.84 -42.60 23.00
C ARG A 492 30.04 -43.24 23.71
N ALA A 493 30.79 -42.47 24.51
CA ALA A 493 31.94 -43.00 25.24
C ALA A 493 31.53 -44.06 26.28
N SER A 494 30.43 -43.85 27.02
CA SER A 494 29.93 -44.86 27.96
C SER A 494 29.48 -46.15 27.26
N ALA A 495 28.87 -46.06 26.08
CA ALA A 495 28.51 -47.22 25.26
C ALA A 495 29.73 -48.02 24.76
N LEU A 496 30.85 -47.37 24.44
CA LEU A 496 32.12 -48.03 24.12
C LEU A 496 32.75 -48.70 25.36
N ILE A 497 32.74 -48.03 26.51
CA ILE A 497 33.28 -48.59 27.76
C ILE A 497 32.50 -49.83 28.20
N ALA A 498 31.17 -49.82 28.03
CA ALA A 498 30.30 -50.95 28.34
C ALA A 498 30.56 -52.20 27.46
N GLN A 499 31.12 -52.04 26.26
CA GLN A 499 31.51 -53.14 25.37
C GLN A 499 32.89 -53.73 25.73
N ASN A 500 33.74 -52.98 26.44
CA ASN A 500 35.00 -53.46 27.04
C ASN A 500 35.99 -54.13 26.06
N PHE A 501 36.11 -53.62 24.82
CA PHE A 501 37.19 -53.98 23.90
C PHE A 501 38.32 -52.94 23.96
N ASP A 502 39.59 -53.37 23.87
CA ASP A 502 40.76 -52.49 24.10
C ASP A 502 40.87 -51.33 23.09
N ASN A 503 40.50 -51.57 21.83
CA ASN A 503 40.37 -50.55 20.81
C ASN A 503 39.28 -49.52 21.16
N GLU A 504 38.14 -49.97 21.66
CA GLU A 504 37.00 -49.12 22.04
C GLU A 504 37.27 -48.33 23.32
N LEU A 505 37.99 -48.92 24.28
CA LEU A 505 38.53 -48.22 25.45
C LEU A 505 39.50 -47.09 25.03
N SER A 506 40.35 -47.33 24.03
CA SER A 506 41.22 -46.28 23.45
C SER A 506 40.44 -45.18 22.72
N GLN A 507 39.34 -45.53 22.06
CA GLN A 507 38.47 -44.58 21.36
C GLN A 507 37.63 -43.75 22.36
N ALA A 508 37.07 -44.37 23.39
CA ALA A 508 36.39 -43.69 24.49
C ALA A 508 37.32 -42.70 25.21
N ARG A 509 38.58 -43.11 25.44
CA ARG A 509 39.62 -42.26 26.02
C ARG A 509 39.89 -41.01 25.17
N SER A 510 40.14 -41.17 23.86
CA SER A 510 40.42 -40.03 22.97
C SER A 510 39.22 -39.10 22.79
N MET A 511 38.00 -39.64 22.75
CA MET A 511 36.76 -38.86 22.75
C MET A 511 36.58 -38.03 24.03
N LEU A 512 36.78 -38.62 25.21
CA LEU A 512 36.60 -37.92 26.49
C LEU A 512 37.73 -36.90 26.76
N ALA A 513 38.96 -37.16 26.33
CA ALA A 513 40.07 -36.21 26.44
C ALA A 513 39.78 -34.87 25.73
N GLY A 514 38.98 -34.89 24.65
CA GLY A 514 38.53 -33.68 23.95
C GLY A 514 37.48 -32.84 24.70
N LEU A 515 36.90 -33.33 25.81
CA LEU A 515 35.83 -32.66 26.57
C LEU A 515 36.31 -32.03 27.89
N ARG A 516 37.60 -31.69 27.98
CA ARG A 516 38.24 -31.18 29.20
C ARG A 516 37.51 -29.99 29.83
N ASP A 517 36.90 -29.11 29.03
CA ASP A 517 36.22 -27.91 29.52
C ASP A 517 34.83 -28.20 30.13
N TYR A 518 34.39 -29.47 30.08
CA TYR A 518 33.22 -30.03 30.77
C TYR A 518 33.58 -30.90 31.97
N ALA A 519 34.85 -30.89 32.42
CA ALA A 519 35.38 -31.71 33.52
C ALA A 519 34.76 -31.48 34.91
N GLN A 520 33.82 -30.55 35.06
CA GLN A 520 33.01 -30.38 36.28
C GLN A 520 31.75 -31.26 36.31
N ASP A 521 31.27 -31.75 35.16
CA ASP A 521 30.03 -32.53 35.11
C ASP A 521 30.20 -33.89 35.81
N GLU A 522 29.28 -34.19 36.70
CA GLU A 522 29.05 -35.46 37.36
C GLU A 522 28.98 -36.65 36.38
N ARG A 523 28.26 -36.52 35.26
CA ARG A 523 28.18 -37.60 34.24
C ARG A 523 29.53 -37.84 33.57
N TYR A 524 30.22 -36.77 33.17
CA TYR A 524 31.57 -36.88 32.59
C TYR A 524 32.52 -37.56 33.57
N ARG A 525 32.54 -37.14 34.85
CA ARG A 525 33.36 -37.74 35.90
C ARG A 525 33.04 -39.21 36.15
N ASN A 526 31.76 -39.59 36.14
CA ASN A 526 31.34 -40.98 36.32
C ASN A 526 31.81 -41.85 35.15
N VAL A 527 31.64 -41.40 33.90
CA VAL A 527 32.10 -42.14 32.70
C VAL A 527 33.63 -42.23 32.65
N VAL A 528 34.35 -41.16 32.98
CA VAL A 528 35.83 -41.20 33.12
C VAL A 528 36.27 -42.11 34.27
N SER A 529 35.46 -42.26 35.33
CA SER A 529 35.78 -43.17 36.45
C SER A 529 35.54 -44.64 36.12
N ASP A 530 34.61 -44.97 35.22
CA ASP A 530 34.45 -46.34 34.71
C ASP A 530 35.50 -46.64 33.64
N LEU A 531 35.85 -45.68 32.79
CA LEU A 531 37.04 -45.80 31.92
C LEU A 531 38.31 -46.07 32.75
N LEU A 532 38.48 -45.37 33.87
CA LEU A 532 39.65 -45.52 34.75
C LEU A 532 39.73 -46.93 35.35
N SER A 533 38.61 -47.49 35.82
CA SER A 533 38.59 -48.85 36.40
C SER A 533 38.97 -49.90 35.36
N ARG A 534 38.47 -49.80 34.11
CA ARG A 534 38.88 -50.70 33.00
C ARG A 534 40.36 -50.60 32.69
N TYR A 535 40.94 -49.40 32.64
CA TYR A 535 42.37 -49.23 32.38
C TYR A 535 43.24 -49.83 33.52
N ILE A 536 42.79 -49.75 34.77
CA ILE A 536 43.45 -50.39 35.92
C ILE A 536 43.31 -51.92 35.86
N GLU A 537 42.12 -52.43 35.53
CA GLU A 537 41.84 -53.87 35.32
C GLU A 537 42.78 -54.48 34.27
N ARG A 538 42.98 -53.80 33.13
CA ARG A 538 43.95 -54.21 32.09
C ARG A 538 45.41 -54.08 32.53
N ALA A 539 45.77 -53.06 33.31
CA ALA A 539 47.11 -52.90 33.85
C ALA A 539 47.48 -53.99 34.86
N GLU A 540 46.57 -54.34 35.78
CA GLU A 540 46.77 -55.41 36.76
C GLU A 540 46.81 -56.79 36.06
N PHE A 541 45.96 -57.05 35.05
CA PHE A 541 46.03 -58.28 34.24
C PHE A 541 47.37 -58.44 33.49
N ALA A 542 47.85 -57.40 32.80
CA ALA A 542 49.15 -57.42 32.13
C ALA A 542 50.32 -57.61 33.12
N ILE A 543 50.16 -57.17 34.37
CA ILE A 543 51.11 -57.43 35.46
C ILE A 543 51.10 -58.91 35.87
N GLU A 544 49.93 -59.54 35.99
CA GLU A 544 49.81 -60.97 36.32
C GLU A 544 50.38 -61.88 35.22
N GLU A 545 50.14 -61.56 33.95
CA GLU A 545 50.77 -62.25 32.81
C GLU A 545 52.28 -61.98 32.67
N ASN A 546 52.86 -61.08 33.49
CA ASN A 546 54.27 -60.68 33.43
C ASN A 546 54.63 -59.99 32.07
N HIS A 547 53.64 -59.42 31.37
CA HIS A 547 53.80 -58.64 30.13
C HIS A 547 54.19 -57.18 30.43
N VAL A 548 55.49 -56.95 30.62
CA VAL A 548 56.04 -55.67 31.11
C VAL A 548 55.77 -54.47 30.18
N GLY A 549 55.74 -54.68 28.85
CA GLY A 549 55.50 -53.61 27.87
C GLY A 549 54.06 -53.11 27.90
N ASP A 550 53.10 -54.03 27.90
CA ASP A 550 51.67 -53.70 27.90
C ASP A 550 51.26 -53.08 29.25
N ALA A 551 51.77 -53.60 30.36
CA ALA A 551 51.61 -53.00 31.68
C ALA A 551 52.14 -51.55 31.76
N GLU A 552 53.23 -51.22 31.05
CA GLU A 552 53.76 -49.86 30.93
C GLU A 552 52.89 -48.97 30.02
N ALA A 553 52.35 -49.50 28.92
CA ALA A 553 51.42 -48.78 28.05
C ALA A 553 50.12 -48.40 28.81
N TRP A 554 49.54 -49.33 29.57
CA TRP A 554 48.34 -49.04 30.37
C TRP A 554 48.63 -48.06 31.52
N ILE A 555 49.74 -48.21 32.25
CA ILE A 555 50.09 -47.33 33.38
C ILE A 555 50.52 -45.92 32.92
N SER A 556 51.14 -45.77 31.75
CA SER A 556 51.40 -44.44 31.17
C SER A 556 50.10 -43.77 30.72
N ALA A 557 49.16 -44.49 30.11
CA ALA A 557 47.86 -43.96 29.73
C ALA A 557 47.04 -43.42 30.91
N LEU A 558 47.18 -43.99 32.12
CA LEU A 558 46.55 -43.49 33.37
C LEU A 558 47.02 -42.08 33.79
N HIS A 559 48.14 -41.58 33.26
CA HIS A 559 48.76 -40.30 33.64
C HIS A 559 48.44 -39.12 32.72
N GLU A 560 47.74 -39.38 31.61
CA GLU A 560 47.32 -38.38 30.62
C GLU A 560 45.79 -38.22 30.65
N ASP A 561 45.27 -37.27 29.87
CA ASP A 561 43.84 -36.99 29.84
C ASP A 561 43.03 -38.20 29.29
N PRO A 562 41.78 -38.41 29.72
CA PRO A 562 40.95 -37.57 30.59
C PRO A 562 41.18 -37.76 32.11
N PHE A 563 41.99 -38.73 32.53
CA PHE A 563 42.00 -39.25 33.91
C PHE A 563 42.45 -38.25 34.98
N ARG A 564 43.22 -37.23 34.59
CA ARG A 564 43.75 -36.18 35.48
C ARG A 564 42.68 -35.48 36.32
N VAL A 565 41.45 -35.41 35.80
CA VAL A 565 40.27 -34.82 36.45
C VAL A 565 39.89 -35.54 37.76
N LEU A 566 40.22 -36.84 37.90
CA LEU A 566 39.86 -37.66 39.06
C LEU A 566 40.95 -37.67 40.17
N GLY A 567 42.08 -36.99 39.95
CA GLY A 567 43.21 -36.98 40.87
C GLY A 567 43.97 -38.32 40.96
N ARG A 568 44.98 -38.38 41.83
CA ARG A 568 45.78 -39.61 42.05
C ARG A 568 45.05 -40.57 42.98
N ARG A 569 44.53 -41.68 42.44
CA ARG A 569 43.97 -42.79 43.23
C ARG A 569 45.06 -43.74 43.72
N SER A 570 44.80 -44.40 44.85
CA SER A 570 45.67 -45.42 45.45
C SER A 570 45.85 -46.66 44.58
N GLU A 571 44.87 -46.96 43.72
CA GLU A 571 44.88 -48.05 42.74
C GLU A 571 46.01 -47.87 41.71
N ILE A 572 46.22 -46.65 41.20
CA ILE A 572 47.30 -46.31 40.25
C ILE A 572 48.67 -46.58 40.91
N ILE A 573 48.82 -46.20 42.19
CA ILE A 573 50.04 -46.42 42.97
C ILE A 573 50.29 -47.93 43.22
N ARG A 574 49.22 -48.74 43.34
CA ARG A 574 49.33 -50.20 43.44
C ARG A 574 49.86 -50.79 42.13
N ALA A 575 49.25 -50.46 41.00
CA ALA A 575 49.67 -50.93 39.67
C ALA A 575 51.12 -50.52 39.35
N GLU A 576 51.49 -49.26 39.61
CA GLU A 576 52.87 -48.77 39.52
C GLU A 576 53.86 -49.64 40.31
N ASN A 577 53.52 -50.02 41.54
CA ASN A 577 54.40 -50.79 42.40
C ASN A 577 54.48 -52.27 41.97
N GLY A 578 53.42 -52.81 41.37
CA GLY A 578 53.46 -54.08 40.64
C GLY A 578 54.43 -54.04 39.46
N LEU A 579 54.34 -53.03 38.59
CA LEU A 579 55.26 -52.85 37.46
C LEU A 579 56.73 -52.70 37.92
N LYS A 580 56.99 -51.94 38.98
CA LYS A 580 58.34 -51.81 39.59
C LYS A 580 58.86 -53.16 40.10
N ALA A 581 58.01 -53.99 40.71
CA ALA A 581 58.37 -55.33 41.16
C ALA A 581 58.65 -56.28 39.97
N LEU A 582 57.86 -56.23 38.89
CA LEU A 582 58.11 -57.01 37.67
C LEU A 582 59.43 -56.63 37.00
N ARG A 583 59.70 -55.34 36.81
CA ARG A 583 60.99 -54.86 36.26
C ARG A 583 62.18 -55.34 37.08
N ARG A 584 62.06 -55.36 38.42
CA ARG A 584 63.07 -55.95 39.30
C ARG A 584 63.20 -57.47 39.10
N ARG A 585 62.10 -58.20 38.89
CA ARG A 585 62.08 -59.65 38.67
C ARG A 585 62.54 -60.08 37.26
N SER A 586 62.40 -59.23 36.24
CA SER A 586 62.95 -59.47 34.90
C SER A 586 64.42 -59.07 34.83
N SER A 587 64.81 -57.90 35.33
CA SER A 587 66.22 -57.47 35.37
C SER A 587 67.11 -58.39 36.20
N VAL A 588 66.62 -58.99 37.30
CA VAL A 588 67.38 -60.03 38.03
C VAL A 588 67.55 -61.32 37.21
N ARG A 589 66.53 -61.76 36.44
CA ARG A 589 66.64 -62.93 35.56
C ARG A 589 67.57 -62.67 34.37
N ILE A 590 67.49 -61.51 33.75
CA ILE A 590 68.40 -61.09 32.66
C ILE A 590 69.82 -60.93 33.21
N GLY A 591 69.99 -60.33 34.39
CA GLY A 591 71.26 -60.18 35.07
C GLY A 591 71.92 -61.50 35.45
N SER A 592 71.17 -62.51 35.89
CA SER A 592 71.72 -63.85 36.15
C SER A 592 72.09 -64.61 34.87
N ILE A 593 71.33 -64.44 33.78
CA ILE A 593 71.68 -65.00 32.46
C ILE A 593 72.94 -64.33 31.89
N ILE A 594 73.00 -63.00 31.88
CA ILE A 594 74.18 -62.23 31.43
C ILE A 594 75.39 -62.54 32.32
N GLY A 595 75.22 -62.61 33.64
CA GLY A 595 76.28 -63.03 34.57
C GLY A 595 76.79 -64.44 34.27
N GLY A 596 75.89 -65.39 34.01
CA GLY A 596 76.24 -66.74 33.58
C GLY A 596 77.00 -66.78 32.25
N ILE A 597 76.56 -66.01 31.25
CA ILE A 597 77.24 -65.88 29.95
C ILE A 597 78.63 -65.24 30.10
N ILE A 598 78.77 -64.20 30.94
CA ILE A 598 80.05 -63.56 31.23
C ILE A 598 81.00 -64.55 31.93
N ILE A 599 80.52 -65.34 32.90
CA ILE A 599 81.31 -66.39 33.55
C ILE A 599 81.74 -67.46 32.54
N LEU A 600 80.85 -67.91 31.66
CA LEU A 600 81.16 -68.88 30.61
C LEU A 600 82.17 -68.32 29.58
N GLY A 601 82.04 -67.02 29.24
CA GLY A 601 82.97 -66.28 28.38
C GLY A 601 84.35 -66.14 29.01
N ILE A 602 84.43 -65.84 30.30
CA ILE A 602 85.69 -65.78 31.05
C ILE A 602 86.33 -67.18 31.10
N ILE A 603 85.57 -68.25 31.37
CA ILE A 603 86.07 -69.63 31.39
C ILE A 603 86.61 -70.05 30.01
N THR A 604 85.91 -69.73 28.92
CA THR A 604 86.35 -70.06 27.55
C THR A 604 87.55 -69.23 27.10
N LEU A 605 87.64 -67.95 27.49
CA LEU A 605 88.84 -67.13 27.36
C LEU A 605 90.03 -67.71 28.15
N PHE A 606 89.78 -68.26 29.35
CA PHE A 606 90.79 -68.94 30.16
C PHE A 606 91.15 -70.34 29.64
N ALA A 607 90.38 -70.92 28.74
CA ALA A 607 90.70 -72.20 28.06
C ALA A 607 91.50 -72.00 26.76
N THR A 608 91.29 -70.89 26.04
CA THR A 608 91.82 -70.65 24.68
C THR A 608 93.11 -69.81 24.62
N ARG A 609 93.78 -69.61 25.78
CA ARG A 609 94.95 -68.72 25.98
C ARG A 609 96.12 -68.91 25.00
N GLY A 610 96.27 -70.07 24.36
CA GLY A 610 97.38 -70.37 23.45
C GLY A 610 97.29 -69.76 22.04
N VAL A 611 96.14 -69.18 21.65
CA VAL A 611 95.87 -68.82 20.24
C VAL A 611 96.05 -67.31 19.93
N TRP A 612 95.87 -66.43 20.91
CA TRP A 612 95.64 -64.99 20.65
C TRP A 612 96.81 -64.05 21.01
N SER A 613 97.95 -64.56 21.48
CA SER A 613 99.08 -63.72 21.93
C SER A 613 99.81 -62.88 20.86
N PRO A 614 99.95 -63.26 19.57
CA PRO A 614 100.82 -62.52 18.65
C PRO A 614 100.16 -61.28 18.02
N VAL A 615 98.86 -61.05 18.21
CA VAL A 615 98.12 -59.94 17.57
C VAL A 615 98.34 -58.60 18.28
N LEU A 616 98.76 -58.61 19.55
CA LEU A 616 98.73 -57.42 20.41
C LEU A 616 99.97 -56.50 20.33
N PHE A 617 101.08 -56.91 19.68
CA PHE A 617 102.35 -56.16 19.74
C PHE A 617 103.24 -56.21 18.47
N PRO A 618 103.11 -55.23 17.56
CA PRO A 618 104.17 -54.85 16.61
C PRO A 618 104.87 -53.50 16.99
N PRO A 619 106.17 -53.31 16.69
CA PRO A 619 106.96 -52.11 17.06
C PRO A 619 106.87 -50.92 16.06
N PRO A 620 107.40 -49.72 16.38
CA PRO A 620 106.97 -48.45 15.77
C PRO A 620 107.90 -47.81 14.71
N THR A 621 107.34 -46.88 13.92
CA THR A 621 108.04 -45.89 13.06
C THR A 621 107.27 -44.55 13.08
N SER A 622 107.88 -43.41 12.71
CA SER A 622 107.41 -42.07 13.13
C SER A 622 107.47 -40.93 12.09
N THR A 623 106.38 -40.12 12.01
CA THR A 623 106.38 -38.63 11.80
C THR A 623 106.82 -38.09 10.40
N PRO A 624 106.44 -36.86 9.93
CA PRO A 624 105.39 -35.86 10.28
C PRO A 624 104.29 -35.72 9.15
N THR A 625 103.25 -34.85 9.17
CA THR A 625 103.33 -33.38 8.94
C THR A 625 101.97 -32.64 8.98
N ILE A 626 101.83 -31.71 9.94
CA ILE A 626 101.02 -30.46 9.96
C ILE A 626 99.46 -30.51 9.99
N THR A 627 98.89 -29.54 10.75
CA THR A 627 97.47 -29.26 11.04
C THR A 627 97.12 -27.81 10.61
N PRO A 628 95.83 -27.42 10.46
CA PRO A 628 95.18 -26.72 11.59
C PRO A 628 93.69 -27.08 11.85
N THR A 629 93.23 -26.66 13.03
CA THR A 629 92.00 -26.97 13.79
C THR A 629 91.00 -25.77 13.78
N PRO A 630 89.87 -25.70 14.53
CA PRO A 630 89.08 -26.69 15.34
C PRO A 630 87.51 -26.60 15.27
N SER A 631 86.81 -27.39 16.13
CA SER A 631 85.58 -27.02 16.91
C SER A 631 84.17 -26.92 16.25
N ILE A 632 83.02 -27.38 16.81
CA ILE A 632 82.65 -28.32 17.92
C ILE A 632 81.26 -29.00 17.62
N THR A 633 80.98 -30.17 18.20
CA THR A 633 79.67 -30.86 18.44
C THR A 633 78.76 -30.12 19.47
N PRO A 634 77.49 -30.52 19.85
CA PRO A 634 76.74 -31.82 19.80
C PRO A 634 75.38 -31.79 19.02
N LEU A 635 74.67 -32.89 18.63
CA LEU A 635 73.89 -33.95 19.36
C LEU A 635 72.60 -33.41 20.06
N PRO A 636 71.39 -34.09 20.11
CA PRO A 636 70.96 -35.44 19.71
C PRO A 636 69.74 -35.55 18.73
N SER A 637 69.19 -36.77 18.67
CA SER A 637 68.16 -37.40 17.80
C SER A 637 66.67 -37.03 18.02
N ASP A 638 65.83 -37.71 17.23
CA ASP A 638 64.43 -38.16 17.44
C ASP A 638 63.25 -37.36 16.84
N THR A 639 62.63 -38.01 15.85
CA THR A 639 61.33 -37.70 15.24
C THR A 639 60.16 -38.12 16.14
N PRO A 640 59.08 -37.32 16.21
CA PRO A 640 57.76 -37.91 16.47
C PRO A 640 56.64 -37.52 15.50
N LEU A 641 55.58 -38.30 15.63
CA LEU A 641 54.25 -38.32 15.00
C LEU A 641 53.50 -36.95 14.98
N PRO A 642 52.61 -36.69 14.00
CA PRO A 642 51.82 -35.45 13.94
C PRO A 642 50.54 -35.46 14.81
N SER A 643 50.16 -34.31 15.39
CA SER A 643 48.74 -33.97 15.63
C SER A 643 48.46 -32.51 16.07
N MET A 644 47.19 -32.10 15.93
CA MET A 644 46.42 -31.02 16.57
C MET A 644 46.87 -29.53 16.57
N THR A 645 46.17 -28.78 15.72
CA THR A 645 45.44 -27.51 15.99
C THR A 645 45.34 -26.96 17.42
N SER A 646 45.68 -25.66 17.57
CA SER A 646 45.07 -24.64 18.48
C SER A 646 45.72 -23.26 18.21
N THR A 647 45.17 -22.08 18.55
CA THR A 647 43.77 -21.59 18.69
C THR A 647 43.75 -20.05 18.51
N ALA A 648 42.70 -19.56 17.84
CA ALA A 648 42.14 -18.19 17.73
C ALA A 648 42.87 -16.89 18.14
N SER A 649 42.66 -15.86 17.28
CA SER A 649 42.39 -14.44 17.59
C SER A 649 43.50 -13.49 18.08
N PHE A 650 43.65 -12.35 17.38
CA PHE A 650 43.62 -11.01 17.98
C PHE A 650 43.20 -9.92 16.96
N THR A 651 42.82 -8.74 17.47
CA THR A 651 42.03 -7.67 16.81
C THR A 651 42.87 -6.46 16.31
N PRO A 652 42.30 -5.49 15.56
CA PRO A 652 43.07 -4.59 14.68
C PRO A 652 43.43 -3.20 15.25
N THR A 653 44.47 -2.59 14.67
CA THR A 653 44.72 -1.12 14.54
C THR A 653 45.92 -0.90 13.60
N GLY A 654 46.07 0.17 12.81
CA GLY A 654 45.13 1.25 12.45
C GLY A 654 45.79 2.31 11.54
N THR A 655 45.05 2.83 10.56
CA THR A 655 45.25 4.12 9.82
C THR A 655 46.65 4.61 9.39
N SER A 656 46.81 4.86 8.09
CA SER A 656 47.14 6.22 7.58
C SER A 656 46.66 6.40 6.13
N SER A 657 46.49 7.67 5.71
CA SER A 657 45.86 8.08 4.44
C SER A 657 46.88 8.14 3.28
N PRO A 658 46.43 8.12 2.00
CA PRO A 658 46.27 9.42 1.36
C PRO A 658 44.99 9.63 0.52
N THR A 659 44.61 10.90 0.50
CA THR A 659 43.58 11.60 -0.29
C THR A 659 43.51 11.22 -1.77
N TRP A 660 42.29 11.16 -2.33
CA TRP A 660 42.02 11.21 -3.76
C TRP A 660 41.46 12.57 -4.20
N THR A 661 41.87 13.04 -5.37
CA THR A 661 41.54 14.38 -5.90
C THR A 661 40.67 14.26 -7.15
N TYR A 662 39.66 15.11 -7.28
CA TYR A 662 38.83 15.22 -8.49
C TYR A 662 39.65 15.70 -9.70
N THR A 663 39.40 15.09 -10.86
CA THR A 663 39.88 15.58 -12.18
C THR A 663 38.69 15.55 -13.15
N PRO A 664 38.38 16.65 -13.87
CA PRO A 664 37.20 16.73 -14.73
C PRO A 664 37.38 16.00 -16.08
N SER A 665 36.26 15.56 -16.66
CA SER A 665 36.22 14.96 -18.01
C SER A 665 36.22 16.05 -19.10
N PRO A 666 36.96 15.88 -20.22
CA PRO A 666 37.11 16.91 -21.25
C PRO A 666 35.90 17.05 -22.20
N THR A 667 35.73 18.26 -22.72
CA THR A 667 34.68 18.68 -23.67
C THR A 667 34.81 18.01 -25.04
N ILE A 668 33.69 17.60 -25.64
CA ILE A 668 33.60 17.26 -27.07
C ILE A 668 33.18 18.51 -27.85
N THR A 669 33.98 18.89 -28.86
CA THR A 669 33.69 20.01 -29.77
C THR A 669 33.56 19.46 -31.20
N PRO A 670 32.47 19.74 -31.94
CA PRO A 670 32.29 19.23 -33.29
C PRO A 670 33.03 20.09 -34.33
N SER A 671 33.82 19.45 -35.19
CA SER A 671 34.28 20.04 -36.45
C SER A 671 34.83 18.96 -37.38
N PHE A 672 34.20 18.74 -38.53
CA PHE A 672 34.88 18.26 -39.75
C PHE A 672 34.16 18.79 -41.00
N THR A 673 34.96 19.04 -42.03
CA THR A 673 34.60 19.90 -43.17
C THR A 673 34.17 19.10 -44.41
N VAL A 674 33.37 19.70 -45.27
CA VAL A 674 32.89 19.09 -46.54
C VAL A 674 34.00 19.06 -47.60
N THR A 675 34.11 17.94 -48.31
CA THR A 675 34.72 17.85 -49.65
C THR A 675 33.99 16.75 -50.43
N ALA A 676 33.73 16.95 -51.72
CA ALA A 676 32.90 16.05 -52.55
C ALA A 676 33.59 15.65 -53.85
N SER A 677 33.28 14.46 -54.41
CA SER A 677 33.62 14.10 -55.78
C SER A 677 32.82 12.92 -56.35
N LEU A 678 32.19 13.19 -57.50
CA LEU A 678 31.93 12.33 -58.67
C LEU A 678 30.87 11.19 -58.63
N THR A 679 29.86 11.43 -59.49
CA THR A 679 28.86 10.55 -60.16
C THR A 679 29.50 9.53 -61.13
N PRO A 680 28.78 8.57 -61.79
CA PRO A 680 27.33 8.50 -62.20
C PRO A 680 26.58 7.25 -61.68
N THR A 681 25.32 6.90 -61.98
CA THR A 681 24.07 7.46 -62.58
C THR A 681 23.39 6.33 -63.37
N GLU A 682 22.16 5.92 -62.99
CA GLU A 682 21.03 5.45 -63.84
C GLU A 682 19.77 5.58 -62.93
N THR A 683 18.74 6.40 -63.22
CA THR A 683 17.61 6.21 -64.19
C THR A 683 16.63 5.10 -63.74
N ALA A 684 15.31 5.32 -63.56
CA ALA A 684 14.41 6.41 -63.98
C ALA A 684 13.35 6.84 -62.93
N THR A 685 12.77 8.02 -63.18
CA THR A 685 11.62 8.73 -62.55
C THR A 685 10.26 8.39 -63.23
N PRO A 686 9.12 9.06 -62.93
CA PRO A 686 8.70 9.96 -61.81
C PRO A 686 7.46 9.34 -61.09
N THR A 687 6.40 9.94 -60.51
CA THR A 687 5.87 11.29 -60.09
C THR A 687 4.74 10.98 -59.06
N HIS A 688 4.21 11.82 -58.15
CA HIS A 688 4.38 13.22 -57.73
C HIS A 688 4.56 13.22 -56.16
N THR A 689 4.71 14.27 -55.33
CA THR A 689 4.46 15.74 -55.35
C THR A 689 2.98 16.16 -55.24
N PRO A 690 2.60 17.28 -54.58
CA PRO A 690 3.25 18.09 -53.52
C PRO A 690 2.87 17.55 -52.11
N THR A 691 2.98 18.20 -50.93
CA THR A 691 3.43 19.56 -50.52
C THR A 691 4.08 19.47 -49.12
N ILE A 692 5.00 20.38 -48.77
CA ILE A 692 5.46 20.66 -47.39
C ILE A 692 5.79 22.17 -47.28
N THR A 693 6.03 22.66 -46.05
CA THR A 693 7.01 23.71 -45.59
C THR A 693 6.32 24.86 -44.81
N PRO A 694 6.92 25.46 -43.74
CA PRO A 694 7.77 24.97 -42.63
C PRO A 694 6.97 25.07 -41.28
N THR A 695 7.41 25.28 -40.01
CA THR A 695 8.69 25.45 -39.27
C THR A 695 8.47 25.31 -37.73
N TYR A 696 9.55 25.22 -36.93
CA TYR A 696 9.71 25.72 -35.53
C TYR A 696 8.82 25.13 -34.38
N THR A 697 9.33 24.77 -33.18
CA THR A 697 10.70 24.83 -32.58
C THR A 697 11.01 23.53 -31.74
N PRO A 698 11.90 23.43 -30.71
CA PRO A 698 12.84 22.31 -30.63
C PRO A 698 12.56 21.24 -29.55
N SER A 699 13.42 20.22 -29.55
CA SER A 699 13.46 19.10 -28.59
C SER A 699 13.83 19.50 -27.15
N MET A 700 13.26 18.79 -26.18
CA MET A 700 14.05 17.97 -25.24
C MET A 700 13.32 16.65 -24.93
N THR A 701 13.97 15.51 -25.14
CA THR A 701 13.46 14.19 -24.76
C THR A 701 13.87 13.84 -23.34
N SER A 702 12.89 13.66 -22.45
CA SER A 702 13.10 12.89 -21.21
C SER A 702 12.94 11.41 -21.49
N THR A 703 13.97 10.61 -21.24
CA THR A 703 13.87 9.14 -21.28
C THR A 703 12.91 8.70 -20.18
N ILE A 704 11.80 8.07 -20.54
CA ILE A 704 10.89 7.47 -19.56
C ILE A 704 11.59 6.22 -19.01
N THR A 705 11.98 6.25 -17.74
CA THR A 705 12.38 5.03 -17.03
C THR A 705 11.17 4.11 -16.93
N GLU A 706 11.32 2.83 -17.33
CA GLU A 706 10.29 1.83 -17.04
C GLU A 706 10.23 1.55 -15.54
N THR A 707 9.41 2.34 -14.83
CA THR A 707 8.86 1.93 -13.54
C THR A 707 8.08 0.63 -13.77
N PRO A 708 8.38 -0.47 -13.07
CA PRO A 708 7.65 -1.72 -13.24
C PRO A 708 6.19 -1.49 -12.85
N THR A 709 5.32 -1.49 -13.85
CA THR A 709 3.87 -1.36 -13.63
C THR A 709 3.42 -2.48 -12.71
N VAL A 710 2.81 -2.14 -11.57
CA VAL A 710 2.15 -3.13 -10.72
C VAL A 710 0.98 -3.70 -11.53
N THR A 711 1.17 -4.90 -12.08
CA THR A 711 0.12 -5.64 -12.77
C THR A 711 -1.06 -5.79 -11.80
N ASN A 712 -2.15 -5.07 -12.07
CA ASN A 712 -3.31 -5.05 -11.19
C ASN A 712 -3.89 -6.47 -11.11
N THR A 713 -3.70 -7.13 -9.97
CA THR A 713 -4.14 -8.50 -9.75
C THR A 713 -5.67 -8.52 -9.84
N PRO A 714 -6.27 -9.25 -10.81
CA PRO A 714 -7.72 -9.24 -10.98
C PRO A 714 -8.41 -9.70 -9.68
N PRO A 715 -9.53 -9.06 -9.28
CA PRO A 715 -10.17 -9.32 -8.00
C PRO A 715 -10.61 -10.78 -7.90
N VAL A 716 -10.16 -11.45 -6.85
CA VAL A 716 -10.52 -12.85 -6.56
C VAL A 716 -11.95 -12.88 -6.03
N LEU A 717 -12.86 -13.53 -6.76
CA LEU A 717 -14.28 -13.66 -6.43
C LEU A 717 -14.52 -14.64 -5.26
N CYS A 718 -13.70 -15.69 -5.18
CA CYS A 718 -13.69 -16.68 -4.10
C CYS A 718 -12.48 -17.63 -4.28
N ARG A 719 -12.10 -18.36 -3.24
CA ARG A 719 -11.15 -19.48 -3.35
C ARG A 719 -11.89 -20.82 -3.47
N ILE A 720 -11.36 -21.73 -4.27
CA ILE A 720 -11.86 -23.10 -4.48
C ILE A 720 -10.78 -24.15 -4.21
N PHE A 721 -11.19 -25.41 -4.12
CA PHE A 721 -10.33 -26.56 -3.80
C PHE A 721 -10.77 -27.83 -4.53
N ASN A 722 -9.78 -28.63 -4.97
CA ASN A 722 -10.02 -29.97 -5.51
C ASN A 722 -10.11 -31.01 -4.38
N ASN A 723 -11.34 -31.25 -3.91
CA ASN A 723 -11.66 -32.30 -2.94
C ASN A 723 -11.86 -33.70 -3.57
N THR A 724 -11.67 -33.86 -4.88
CA THR A 724 -11.85 -35.15 -5.55
C THR A 724 -10.58 -35.99 -5.49
N SER A 725 -10.71 -37.31 -5.65
CA SER A 725 -9.58 -38.26 -5.66
C SER A 725 -8.78 -38.26 -6.98
N ALA A 726 -9.10 -37.36 -7.92
CA ALA A 726 -8.45 -37.23 -9.22
C ALA A 726 -8.11 -35.77 -9.52
N GLY A 727 -7.19 -35.54 -10.45
CA GLY A 727 -6.87 -34.20 -10.92
C GLY A 727 -7.95 -33.63 -11.85
N ILE A 728 -8.40 -32.40 -11.65
CA ILE A 728 -9.51 -31.80 -12.40
C ILE A 728 -9.01 -31.09 -13.66
N ASN A 729 -9.67 -31.35 -14.80
CA ASN A 729 -9.28 -30.82 -16.11
C ASN A 729 -9.54 -29.30 -16.26
N VAL A 730 -8.48 -28.54 -16.56
CA VAL A 730 -8.52 -27.08 -16.79
C VAL A 730 -8.49 -26.79 -18.29
N ARG A 731 -9.41 -25.95 -18.78
CA ARG A 731 -9.66 -25.71 -20.21
C ARG A 731 -9.44 -24.26 -20.64
N ALA A 732 -9.14 -24.06 -21.92
CA ALA A 732 -9.00 -22.73 -22.53
C ALA A 732 -10.31 -21.92 -22.56
N GLN A 733 -11.46 -22.59 -22.53
CA GLN A 733 -12.80 -22.00 -22.67
C GLN A 733 -13.79 -22.65 -21.71
N ALA A 734 -14.85 -21.92 -21.34
CA ALA A 734 -16.00 -22.42 -20.57
C ALA A 734 -16.87 -23.36 -21.43
N SER A 735 -16.39 -24.57 -21.69
CA SER A 735 -17.13 -25.64 -22.38
C SER A 735 -16.45 -26.99 -22.16
N VAL A 736 -17.23 -28.08 -22.08
CA VAL A 736 -16.69 -29.46 -22.10
C VAL A 736 -15.92 -29.81 -23.37
N LYS A 737 -16.15 -29.08 -24.48
CA LYS A 737 -15.44 -29.21 -25.76
C LYS A 737 -14.14 -28.40 -25.82
N GLY A 738 -13.96 -27.40 -24.95
CA GLY A 738 -12.82 -26.49 -24.95
C GLY A 738 -11.48 -27.21 -24.75
N LEU A 739 -10.43 -26.75 -25.43
CA LEU A 739 -9.09 -27.34 -25.38
C LEU A 739 -8.60 -27.52 -23.94
N LEU A 740 -8.07 -28.71 -23.61
CA LEU A 740 -7.42 -28.98 -22.34
C LEU A 740 -6.05 -28.29 -22.31
N ILE A 741 -5.82 -27.44 -21.31
CA ILE A 741 -4.56 -26.67 -21.16
C ILE A 741 -3.78 -27.00 -19.88
N GLY A 742 -4.41 -27.71 -18.94
CA GLY A 742 -3.79 -28.09 -17.68
C GLY A 742 -4.68 -28.98 -16.85
N ASN A 743 -4.22 -29.30 -15.64
CA ASN A 743 -4.96 -30.10 -14.67
C ASN A 743 -4.69 -29.54 -13.26
N LEU A 744 -5.75 -29.34 -12.48
CA LEU A 744 -5.71 -28.88 -11.09
C LEU A 744 -5.49 -30.10 -10.17
N PRO A 745 -4.33 -30.25 -9.51
CA PRO A 745 -3.99 -31.44 -8.75
C PRO A 745 -4.98 -31.77 -7.62
N VAL A 746 -4.97 -33.03 -7.18
CA VAL A 746 -5.69 -33.47 -5.97
C VAL A 746 -5.22 -32.63 -4.78
N ARG A 747 -6.16 -32.09 -3.99
CA ARG A 747 -5.92 -31.18 -2.86
C ARG A 747 -5.26 -29.82 -3.20
N ALA A 748 -5.14 -29.44 -4.47
CA ALA A 748 -4.77 -28.07 -4.82
C ALA A 748 -5.93 -27.10 -4.56
N SER A 749 -5.60 -25.89 -4.10
CA SER A 749 -6.51 -24.73 -4.10
C SER A 749 -6.24 -23.83 -5.30
N ALA A 750 -7.25 -23.05 -5.70
CA ALA A 750 -7.15 -22.08 -6.79
C ALA A 750 -8.05 -20.87 -6.52
N ASP A 751 -7.67 -19.71 -7.06
CA ASP A 751 -8.39 -18.45 -6.92
C ASP A 751 -9.28 -18.21 -8.15
N VAL A 752 -10.58 -17.96 -7.93
CA VAL A 752 -11.54 -17.71 -9.01
C VAL A 752 -11.51 -16.23 -9.39
N LEU A 753 -11.22 -15.93 -10.65
CA LEU A 753 -11.11 -14.56 -11.18
C LEU A 753 -12.31 -14.14 -12.04
N ARG A 754 -13.07 -15.11 -12.55
CA ARG A 754 -14.33 -14.90 -13.30
C ARG A 754 -15.20 -16.14 -13.20
N GLN A 755 -16.49 -15.97 -13.42
CA GLN A 755 -17.44 -17.04 -13.63
C GLN A 755 -18.26 -16.77 -14.88
N ASP A 756 -18.69 -17.82 -15.59
CA ASP A 756 -19.44 -17.71 -16.84
C ASP A 756 -20.37 -18.93 -17.03
N ARG A 757 -21.40 -18.80 -17.86
CA ARG A 757 -22.31 -19.90 -18.23
C ARG A 757 -21.96 -20.41 -19.63
N SER A 758 -21.54 -21.67 -19.68
CA SER A 758 -21.18 -22.35 -20.93
C SER A 758 -22.36 -22.45 -21.89
N VAL A 759 -22.19 -21.93 -23.11
CA VAL A 759 -23.20 -21.94 -24.18
C VAL A 759 -23.48 -23.37 -24.70
N ASP A 760 -22.56 -24.31 -24.48
CA ASP A 760 -22.65 -25.71 -24.93
C ASP A 760 -23.46 -26.62 -23.98
N ASP A 761 -23.43 -26.37 -22.67
CA ASP A 761 -24.02 -27.26 -21.65
C ASP A 761 -24.83 -26.54 -20.55
N GLY A 762 -24.94 -25.22 -20.61
CA GLY A 762 -25.70 -24.39 -19.66
C GLY A 762 -25.11 -24.31 -18.25
N ARG A 763 -23.95 -24.94 -17.99
CA ARG A 763 -23.36 -25.04 -16.66
C ARG A 763 -22.51 -23.82 -16.32
N VAL A 764 -22.36 -23.56 -15.03
CA VAL A 764 -21.40 -22.57 -14.50
C VAL A 764 -19.98 -23.12 -14.58
N TRP A 765 -19.07 -22.31 -15.12
CA TRP A 765 -17.63 -22.54 -15.10
C TRP A 765 -16.93 -21.39 -14.37
N TYR A 766 -15.88 -21.72 -13.63
CA TYR A 766 -15.00 -20.77 -12.97
C TYR A 766 -13.72 -20.63 -13.76
N TYR A 767 -13.32 -19.40 -14.08
CA TYR A 767 -11.99 -19.08 -14.58
C TYR A 767 -11.05 -18.94 -13.38
N ILE A 768 -10.14 -19.90 -13.25
CA ILE A 768 -9.28 -20.07 -12.09
C ILE A 768 -7.86 -19.64 -12.41
N TYR A 769 -7.16 -19.20 -11.38
CA TYR A 769 -5.72 -19.04 -11.34
C TYR A 769 -5.15 -19.94 -10.24
N VAL A 770 -4.14 -20.73 -10.58
CA VAL A 770 -3.38 -21.55 -9.62
C VAL A 770 -1.89 -21.46 -9.93
N VAL A 771 -1.09 -21.35 -8.87
CA VAL A 771 0.36 -21.50 -8.91
C VAL A 771 0.68 -22.86 -8.30
N ILE A 772 1.26 -23.76 -9.10
CA ILE A 772 1.71 -25.06 -8.62
C ILE A 772 3.18 -24.94 -8.21
N GLU A 773 3.58 -25.64 -7.14
CA GLU A 773 4.95 -25.62 -6.61
C GLU A 773 5.97 -25.87 -7.75
N SER A 774 6.98 -25.00 -7.83
CA SER A 774 7.89 -24.81 -8.98
C SER A 774 7.28 -24.16 -10.25
N SER A 775 6.92 -22.88 -10.12
CA SER A 775 6.85 -21.89 -11.22
C SER A 775 5.86 -22.13 -12.38
N SER A 776 4.95 -23.11 -12.27
CA SER A 776 3.90 -23.32 -13.27
C SER A 776 2.60 -22.61 -12.86
N GLU A 777 2.36 -21.45 -13.47
CA GLU A 777 1.06 -20.79 -13.46
C GLU A 777 0.09 -21.50 -14.42
N ILE A 778 -1.12 -21.79 -13.96
CA ILE A 778 -2.22 -22.25 -14.81
C ILE A 778 -3.40 -21.28 -14.66
N LYS A 779 -3.87 -20.74 -15.79
CA LYS A 779 -5.01 -19.82 -15.90
C LYS A 779 -6.03 -20.40 -16.88
N GLY A 780 -7.23 -20.73 -16.43
CA GLY A 780 -8.20 -21.45 -17.27
C GLY A 780 -9.52 -21.83 -16.59
N TRP A 781 -10.41 -22.44 -17.35
CA TRP A 781 -11.77 -22.76 -16.93
C TRP A 781 -11.89 -24.16 -16.31
N VAL A 782 -12.56 -24.23 -15.16
CA VAL A 782 -12.94 -25.45 -14.45
C VAL A 782 -14.46 -25.44 -14.18
N ARG A 783 -15.10 -26.61 -14.24
CA ARG A 783 -16.56 -26.74 -14.10
C ARG A 783 -16.97 -26.66 -12.62
N ALA A 784 -17.89 -25.77 -12.27
CA ALA A 784 -18.16 -25.41 -10.87
C ALA A 784 -18.66 -26.57 -9.99
N ASP A 785 -19.31 -27.58 -10.59
CA ASP A 785 -19.79 -28.80 -9.94
C ASP A 785 -18.67 -29.84 -9.63
N THR A 786 -17.44 -29.60 -10.07
CA THR A 786 -16.29 -30.50 -9.81
C THR A 786 -15.40 -30.04 -8.66
N VAL A 787 -15.55 -28.80 -8.20
CA VAL A 787 -14.70 -28.16 -7.17
C VAL A 787 -15.53 -27.73 -5.98
N THR A 788 -14.94 -27.77 -4.78
CA THR A 788 -15.59 -27.25 -3.57
C THR A 788 -15.10 -25.84 -3.30
N PRO A 789 -15.98 -24.83 -3.16
CA PRO A 789 -15.58 -23.52 -2.68
C PRO A 789 -15.11 -23.58 -1.22
N PHE A 790 -14.10 -22.77 -0.88
CA PHE A 790 -13.75 -22.44 0.50
C PHE A 790 -14.60 -21.28 1.01
N ASP A 791 -14.79 -20.26 0.18
CA ASP A 791 -15.58 -19.05 0.45
C ASP A 791 -16.83 -19.01 -0.43
N ASN A 792 -17.90 -18.36 0.02
CA ASN A 792 -19.14 -18.24 -0.75
C ASN A 792 -18.93 -17.43 -2.05
N CYS A 793 -18.69 -18.13 -3.17
CA CYS A 793 -18.67 -17.53 -4.50
C CYS A 793 -20.03 -16.83 -4.80
N PRO A 794 -20.03 -15.59 -5.30
CA PRO A 794 -21.27 -14.90 -5.67
C PRO A 794 -21.97 -15.65 -6.81
N SER A 795 -23.30 -15.74 -6.81
CA SER A 795 -24.04 -16.42 -7.88
C SER A 795 -24.05 -15.64 -9.19
N LEU A 796 -23.87 -16.32 -10.33
CA LEU A 796 -24.25 -15.79 -11.64
C LEU A 796 -25.76 -15.51 -11.68
N GLY A 797 -26.13 -14.22 -11.76
CA GLY A 797 -27.45 -13.78 -12.20
C GLY A 797 -27.81 -14.33 -13.58
#